data_AF-A0A5N6YJR7-F1
#
_entry.id   AF-A0A5N6YJR7-F1
#
_cell.length_a   1.000
_cell.length_b   1.000
_cell.length_c   1.000
_cell.angle_alpha   90.00
_cell.angle_beta   90.00
_cell.angle_gamma   90.00
#
_symmetry.space_group_name_H-M   'P 1'
#
loop_
_entity.id
_entity.type
_entity.pdbx_description
1 polymer ?
#
loop_
_entity_poly.entity_id
_entity_poly.type
_entity_poly.pdbx_seq_one_letter_code
_entity_poly.pdbx_strand_id
1 'polypeptide(L)'
;MTVQIIPPQSAIFSLDSFKAKKLRFVSLGLSGSRAYQSPQRDFAPTCDWDFVGVLDRRCDILDLVRHKREELCDLVGIDQLENFPWEILDVVKEGQTNNNWEVIRFSGYAHDGSKRSLKLWSEEHIRTISPDYEGSRFGVLSAKTVRYMRNHHPRTGEQLFVYQPLRITENLCALVDVDFLAGEEDPTALTAGVTCDLFLSSYTLFERSVGIVKSLKGALMRKWRALSDAPDMQSLLPLLHGYNAFNTETFHRLHIELIGKKPSSVPVDGLSSLSSSSSPTRSDTESHGGSSATSQFKADEDYGIVSLLPIDEKYNARPLQPERSVSTTPDGPHRGDFEFRPVSTKYYPSVFTSNSQGSFGEIRIRANSGWSEWKPVFAKKGLYVNNECKVFPAVQEHFPPHCLQQLLAVDDDAEMLFYSLFEGRTLGQVRLDYYLKGNEASFRDTLNWFLDVELRRAEHVLDAYSKTIDFNPDPTSAPNQAIHRFYHTRLQSGCRFREFYSERCLDVLGVQSPKADFDTNDFLNTPLTINGVAYPPLQHYIDQATDIIDPYKQGGLSDQPVAFGLGDGHAGNLMVTENLKGSVAKAIYIDYEVSGTHSPFLDMAKSIYIDAFFNALYADLLSDTTTELSKSNKSGATVSWNIQPHAIDIDYKLQVDTISRLVAMVKLEYVLLPVFDLVNRNDTVKGSHSLDVLSAALFACALLTRNFKQRADVFFLNLALGVRLATELNEVLSETFGWHRFPVVRNPTTEFTQGMQLQLLSPAAGESQYSSPQWPKDLDMDFIAFLFSSNMQPDDVFLKRADDTYKLQQRFSQTENESHGTIIRRISQARRAGMMISPHTCIRESIFAEPRIDHHFAYSSILGEALQDPSKLLVDVGCCMGTDIRKLVLDGFPPENILGLDIESRYFDVGRTLYNEDRATTKLRFQQADLLDPNFSVKHAHLHNRFHLVHSANVIHLFGYAEQEIFFRNLIHLVAPGGMIWGRQVGLADDFGVGHHQLEGKGARFTIDEFRKLALRAGGWDETEARYEAQLVKYGEIRAEHQYKAWVLQWSIKVPVEKKRVSELRFFRVVEEED
;
A
#
# COMPACT_ATOMS: atom_id res chain seq x y z
N MET A 1 -47.35 8.93 4.89
CA MET A 1 -46.31 7.88 4.82
C MET A 1 -46.69 6.93 3.71
N THR A 2 -45.97 7.03 2.60
CA THR A 2 -46.26 6.35 1.34
C THR A 2 -45.20 5.24 1.21
N VAL A 3 -45.48 4.02 1.67
CA VAL A 3 -44.58 2.89 1.37
C VAL A 3 -44.77 2.62 -0.11
N GLN A 4 -43.77 2.95 -0.93
CA GLN A 4 -43.87 2.83 -2.37
C GLN A 4 -43.26 1.51 -2.81
N ILE A 5 -44.11 0.62 -3.30
CA ILE A 5 -43.72 -0.54 -4.10
C ILE A 5 -43.43 0.02 -5.50
N ILE A 6 -42.17 0.12 -5.90
CA ILE A 6 -41.81 0.54 -7.26
C ILE A 6 -42.06 -0.68 -8.16
N PRO A 7 -42.88 -0.59 -9.23
CA PRO A 7 -43.35 -1.77 -9.92
C PRO A 7 -42.42 -2.17 -11.07
N PRO A 8 -41.97 -3.43 -11.11
CA PRO A 8 -42.16 -4.27 -12.29
C PRO A 8 -43.63 -4.76 -12.29
N GLN A 9 -44.23 -4.96 -13.46
CA GLN A 9 -45.69 -5.01 -13.69
C GLN A 9 -46.50 -6.12 -12.97
N SER A 10 -45.91 -6.86 -12.04
CA SER A 10 -46.59 -7.79 -11.15
C SER A 10 -45.62 -8.27 -10.06
N ALA A 11 -45.46 -7.51 -8.97
CA ALA A 11 -44.70 -8.02 -7.84
C ALA A 11 -45.46 -9.20 -7.20
N ILE A 12 -44.87 -10.40 -7.25
CA ILE A 12 -45.36 -11.60 -6.57
C ILE A 12 -45.35 -11.42 -5.02
N PHE A 13 -44.63 -10.41 -4.54
CA PHE A 13 -44.49 -10.07 -3.12
C PHE A 13 -45.05 -8.66 -2.84
N SER A 14 -46.04 -8.55 -1.94
CA SER A 14 -46.67 -7.28 -1.54
C SER A 14 -46.23 -6.87 -0.15
N LEU A 15 -45.64 -5.68 -0.01
CA LEU A 15 -45.23 -5.11 1.28
C LEU A 15 -46.43 -4.49 2.02
N ASP A 16 -46.65 -4.92 3.27
CA ASP A 16 -47.67 -4.35 4.14
C ASP A 16 -47.22 -3.00 4.70
N SER A 17 -47.73 -1.93 4.10
CA SER A 17 -47.41 -0.55 4.49
C SER A 17 -47.83 -0.19 5.92
N PHE A 18 -48.81 -0.88 6.50
CA PHE A 18 -49.24 -0.66 7.88
C PHE A 18 -48.27 -1.33 8.86
N LYS A 19 -47.87 -2.58 8.59
CA LYS A 19 -46.83 -3.27 9.37
C LYS A 19 -45.51 -2.52 9.34
N ALA A 20 -45.06 -2.04 8.17
CA ALA A 20 -43.83 -1.26 8.05
C ALA A 20 -43.85 0.01 8.94
N LYS A 21 -44.97 0.72 9.02
CA LYS A 21 -45.13 1.88 9.92
C LYS A 21 -45.11 1.50 11.39
N LYS A 22 -45.76 0.39 11.76
CA LYS A 22 -45.75 -0.14 13.15
C LYS A 22 -44.32 -0.50 13.59
N LEU A 23 -43.48 -0.93 12.65
CA LEU A 23 -42.06 -1.21 12.83
C LEU A 23 -41.15 0.03 12.71
N ARG A 24 -41.73 1.24 12.62
CA ARG A 24 -41.02 2.53 12.57
C ARG A 24 -40.11 2.75 11.35
N PHE A 25 -40.38 2.06 10.24
CA PHE A 25 -39.73 2.42 8.98
C PHE A 25 -40.19 3.81 8.52
N VAL A 26 -39.22 4.69 8.28
CA VAL A 26 -39.42 5.99 7.63
C VAL A 26 -39.65 5.78 6.14
N SER A 27 -38.86 4.87 5.56
CA SER A 27 -38.98 4.42 4.18
C SER A 27 -38.54 2.97 4.06
N LEU A 28 -39.14 2.23 3.13
CA LEU A 28 -38.79 0.87 2.79
C LEU A 28 -38.94 0.68 1.29
N GLY A 29 -37.86 0.27 0.64
CA GLY A 29 -37.80 0.00 -0.80
C GLY A 29 -37.48 -1.46 -1.08
N LEU A 30 -37.90 -1.94 -2.25
CA LEU A 30 -37.74 -3.31 -2.72
C LEU A 30 -37.22 -3.33 -4.17
N SER A 31 -36.26 -4.21 -4.44
CA SER A 31 -35.65 -4.46 -5.75
C SER A 31 -35.09 -5.90 -5.80
N GLY A 32 -34.15 -6.19 -6.72
CA GLY A 32 -33.45 -7.47 -6.85
C GLY A 32 -33.82 -8.25 -8.11
N SER A 33 -33.08 -9.33 -8.42
CA SER A 33 -33.29 -10.09 -9.67
C SER A 33 -34.70 -10.65 -9.82
N ARG A 34 -35.36 -11.03 -8.72
CA ARG A 34 -36.76 -11.48 -8.74
C ARG A 34 -37.78 -10.38 -8.94
N ALA A 35 -37.51 -9.16 -8.48
CA ALA A 35 -38.45 -8.07 -8.68
C ALA A 35 -38.73 -7.93 -10.19
N TYR A 36 -37.68 -7.92 -11.01
CA TYR A 36 -37.77 -7.63 -12.45
C TYR A 36 -38.20 -8.80 -13.35
N GLN A 37 -38.61 -9.96 -12.79
CA GLN A 37 -39.01 -11.12 -13.58
C GLN A 37 -40.51 -11.11 -13.93
N SER A 38 -40.83 -11.59 -15.14
CA SER A 38 -42.22 -11.79 -15.56
C SER A 38 -42.90 -12.87 -14.71
N PRO A 39 -44.17 -12.68 -14.28
CA PRO A 39 -44.89 -13.60 -13.40
C PRO A 39 -45.24 -14.94 -14.08
N GLN A 40 -44.96 -15.07 -15.38
CA GLN A 40 -45.31 -16.24 -16.21
C GLN A 40 -44.15 -17.23 -16.40
N ARG A 41 -42.96 -16.99 -15.82
CA ARG A 41 -41.82 -17.93 -15.90
C ARG A 41 -41.66 -18.72 -14.61
N ASP A 42 -41.30 -20.00 -14.75
CA ASP A 42 -40.90 -20.84 -13.62
C ASP A 42 -39.72 -20.19 -12.88
N PHE A 43 -39.84 -20.08 -11.56
CA PHE A 43 -38.86 -19.40 -10.72
C PHE A 43 -37.57 -20.19 -10.65
N ALA A 44 -36.46 -19.58 -11.09
CA ALA A 44 -35.15 -20.13 -10.78
C ALA A 44 -34.85 -19.96 -9.27
N PRO A 45 -34.38 -21.00 -8.57
CA PRO A 45 -34.07 -20.94 -7.13
C PRO A 45 -32.92 -19.98 -6.79
N THR A 46 -32.18 -19.49 -7.79
CA THR A 46 -31.01 -18.60 -7.62
C THR A 46 -31.35 -17.11 -7.57
N CYS A 47 -32.61 -16.73 -7.75
CA CYS A 47 -33.00 -15.31 -7.81
C CYS A 47 -33.35 -14.77 -6.42
N ASP A 48 -32.91 -13.55 -6.14
CA ASP A 48 -32.97 -12.85 -4.85
C ASP A 48 -33.88 -11.60 -4.88
N TRP A 49 -34.29 -11.18 -3.68
CA TRP A 49 -34.88 -9.86 -3.46
C TRP A 49 -34.03 -9.07 -2.47
N ASP A 50 -33.83 -7.81 -2.79
CA ASP A 50 -33.08 -6.87 -1.98
C ASP A 50 -33.98 -5.73 -1.53
N PHE A 51 -33.85 -5.36 -0.27
CA PHE A 51 -34.61 -4.31 0.38
C PHE A 51 -33.67 -3.29 0.99
N VAL A 52 -34.09 -2.03 1.01
CA VAL A 52 -33.43 -0.97 1.80
C VAL A 52 -34.47 -0.35 2.71
N GLY A 53 -34.25 -0.45 4.01
CA GLY A 53 -35.11 0.11 5.04
C GLY A 53 -34.40 1.22 5.79
N VAL A 54 -35.05 2.38 5.90
CA VAL A 54 -34.54 3.55 6.62
C VAL A 54 -35.36 3.77 7.88
N LEU A 55 -34.70 3.88 9.03
CA LEU A 55 -35.26 4.24 10.33
C LEU A 55 -34.70 5.59 10.79
N ASP A 56 -35.33 6.25 11.77
CA ASP A 56 -34.89 7.58 12.23
C ASP A 56 -33.47 7.53 12.86
N ARG A 57 -33.22 6.60 13.79
CA ARG A 57 -31.97 6.51 14.56
C ARG A 57 -31.39 5.10 14.58
N ARG A 58 -30.09 4.98 14.83
CA ARG A 58 -29.39 3.68 14.96
C ARG A 58 -29.99 2.80 16.07
N CYS A 59 -30.46 3.39 17.17
CA CYS A 59 -31.12 2.63 18.24
C CYS A 59 -32.44 1.97 17.79
N ASP A 60 -33.17 2.59 16.87
CA ASP A 60 -34.42 2.01 16.34
C ASP A 60 -34.14 0.78 15.45
N ILE A 61 -32.99 0.76 14.75
CA ILE A 61 -32.51 -0.45 14.05
C ILE A 61 -32.25 -1.58 15.06
N LEU A 62 -31.52 -1.27 16.14
CA LEU A 62 -31.18 -2.24 17.18
C LEU A 62 -32.44 -2.81 17.86
N ASP A 63 -33.40 -1.96 18.20
CA ASP A 63 -34.68 -2.39 18.77
C ASP A 63 -35.43 -3.33 17.82
N LEU A 64 -35.44 -3.01 16.52
CA LEU A 64 -36.12 -3.80 15.50
C LEU A 64 -35.51 -5.21 15.40
N VAL A 65 -34.19 -5.30 15.29
CA VAL A 65 -33.50 -6.59 15.09
C VAL A 65 -33.29 -7.39 16.37
N ARG A 66 -33.51 -6.82 17.55
CA ARG A 66 -33.44 -7.56 18.82
C ARG A 66 -34.82 -7.97 19.32
N HIS A 67 -35.76 -7.04 19.32
CA HIS A 67 -37.03 -7.20 20.03
C HIS A 67 -38.23 -7.43 19.11
N LYS A 68 -38.08 -7.18 17.79
CA LYS A 68 -39.17 -7.28 16.80
C LYS A 68 -38.81 -8.13 15.59
N ARG A 69 -37.91 -9.11 15.76
CA ARG A 69 -37.40 -9.97 14.67
C ARG A 69 -38.49 -10.72 13.94
N GLU A 70 -39.43 -11.33 14.68
CA GLU A 70 -40.53 -12.10 14.07
C GLU A 70 -41.40 -11.20 13.19
N GLU A 71 -41.77 -10.04 13.69
CA GLU A 71 -42.58 -9.06 12.96
C GLU A 71 -41.83 -8.52 11.73
N LEU A 72 -40.50 -8.39 11.82
CA LEU A 72 -39.65 -8.02 10.70
C LEU A 72 -39.57 -9.13 9.65
N CYS A 73 -39.35 -10.39 10.05
CA CYS A 73 -39.40 -11.56 9.17
C CYS A 73 -40.74 -11.63 8.42
N ASP A 74 -41.84 -11.42 9.14
CA ASP A 74 -43.20 -11.41 8.62
C ASP A 74 -43.42 -10.29 7.60
N LEU A 75 -42.78 -9.12 7.78
CA LEU A 75 -42.84 -8.00 6.84
C LEU A 75 -42.08 -8.27 5.53
N VAL A 76 -40.92 -8.90 5.59
CA VAL A 76 -40.08 -9.17 4.40
C VAL A 76 -40.26 -10.57 3.81
N GLY A 77 -41.10 -11.40 4.43
CA GLY A 77 -41.40 -12.76 3.98
C GLY A 77 -40.21 -13.71 4.13
N ILE A 78 -39.52 -13.64 5.28
CA ILE A 78 -38.47 -14.60 5.66
C ILE A 78 -39.07 -15.65 6.57
N ASP A 79 -39.00 -16.91 6.15
CA ASP A 79 -39.44 -18.06 6.96
C ASP A 79 -38.26 -18.67 7.72
N GLN A 80 -37.08 -18.67 7.10
CA GLN A 80 -35.85 -19.15 7.70
C GLN A 80 -34.81 -18.03 7.73
N LEU A 81 -34.61 -17.44 8.92
CA LEU A 81 -33.61 -16.40 9.11
C LEU A 81 -32.19 -16.95 8.91
N GLU A 82 -31.33 -16.17 8.24
CA GLU A 82 -29.90 -16.45 8.15
C GLU A 82 -29.31 -16.39 9.58
N ASN A 83 -28.50 -17.39 9.95
CA ASN A 83 -27.94 -17.43 11.30
C ASN A 83 -27.06 -16.19 11.52
N PHE A 84 -27.46 -15.35 12.46
CA PHE A 84 -26.77 -14.12 12.81
C PHE A 84 -26.71 -14.06 14.34
N PRO A 85 -25.53 -13.88 14.96
CA PRO A 85 -25.36 -13.91 16.41
C PRO A 85 -25.85 -12.60 17.03
N TRP A 86 -27.17 -12.40 17.09
CA TRP A 86 -27.81 -11.15 17.50
C TRP A 86 -27.47 -10.73 18.93
N GLU A 87 -27.11 -11.68 19.78
CA GLU A 87 -26.76 -11.50 21.19
C GLU A 87 -25.52 -10.61 21.35
N ILE A 88 -24.61 -10.57 20.36
CA ILE A 88 -23.44 -9.68 20.39
C ILE A 88 -23.83 -8.20 20.44
N LEU A 89 -24.99 -7.86 19.90
CA LEU A 89 -25.48 -6.50 19.94
C LEU A 89 -25.84 -6.11 21.39
N ASP A 90 -26.19 -7.06 22.27
CA ASP A 90 -26.55 -6.79 23.67
C ASP A 90 -25.37 -6.30 24.53
N VAL A 91 -24.15 -6.66 24.16
CA VAL A 91 -22.89 -6.25 24.82
C VAL A 91 -22.49 -4.80 24.51
N VAL A 92 -23.06 -4.18 23.47
CA VAL A 92 -22.73 -2.81 23.00
C VAL A 92 -23.15 -1.70 24.00
N LYS A 93 -23.79 -2.05 25.13
CA LYS A 93 -24.32 -1.09 26.11
C LYS A 93 -23.31 -0.50 27.11
N GLU A 94 -22.10 -1.04 27.23
CA GLU A 94 -21.13 -0.58 28.26
C GLU A 94 -19.73 -0.34 27.69
N GLY A 95 -19.51 0.83 27.08
CA GLY A 95 -18.17 1.45 26.94
C GLY A 95 -17.10 0.69 26.14
N GLN A 96 -17.36 -0.50 25.58
CA GLN A 96 -16.41 -1.26 24.79
C GLN A 96 -16.56 -1.04 23.27
N THR A 97 -15.40 -1.08 22.61
CA THR A 97 -15.00 -0.41 21.37
C THR A 97 -15.45 -1.06 20.07
N ASN A 98 -16.70 -1.52 19.95
CA ASN A 98 -17.19 -2.19 18.73
C ASN A 98 -18.31 -1.42 17.99
N ASN A 99 -18.15 -0.10 17.88
CA ASN A 99 -19.14 0.80 17.25
C ASN A 99 -18.96 1.04 15.74
N ASN A 100 -18.01 0.34 15.10
CA ASN A 100 -17.58 0.51 13.71
C ASN A 100 -18.52 -0.07 12.64
N TRP A 101 -19.83 -0.05 12.86
CA TRP A 101 -20.80 -0.43 11.83
C TRP A 101 -21.86 0.66 11.67
N GLU A 102 -22.25 0.87 10.43
CA GLU A 102 -23.16 1.93 10.01
C GLU A 102 -24.47 1.37 9.44
N VAL A 103 -24.42 0.16 8.87
CA VAL A 103 -25.54 -0.55 8.25
C VAL A 103 -25.64 -1.97 8.82
N ILE A 104 -26.86 -2.47 9.09
CA ILE A 104 -27.08 -3.88 9.44
C ILE A 104 -27.75 -4.60 8.27
N ARG A 105 -27.18 -5.73 7.86
CA ARG A 105 -27.80 -6.62 6.88
C ARG A 105 -28.65 -7.67 7.61
N PHE A 106 -29.97 -7.57 7.47
CA PHE A 106 -30.94 -8.58 7.93
C PHE A 106 -31.32 -9.47 6.74
N SER A 107 -31.21 -10.80 6.85
CA SER A 107 -31.38 -11.67 5.68
C SER A 107 -31.87 -13.06 6.04
N GLY A 108 -32.49 -13.75 5.08
CA GLY A 108 -33.00 -15.09 5.25
C GLY A 108 -33.60 -15.65 3.96
N TYR A 109 -34.25 -16.80 4.07
CA TYR A 109 -34.89 -17.50 2.97
C TYR A 109 -36.40 -17.52 3.15
N ALA A 110 -37.12 -17.29 2.05
CA ALA A 110 -38.56 -17.45 1.97
C ALA A 110 -38.95 -18.91 1.67
N HIS A 111 -40.23 -19.25 1.84
CA HIS A 111 -40.80 -20.59 1.61
C HIS A 111 -40.60 -21.09 0.18
N ASP A 112 -40.52 -20.17 -0.78
CA ASP A 112 -40.25 -20.46 -2.19
C ASP A 112 -38.76 -20.68 -2.49
N GLY A 113 -37.92 -20.78 -1.46
CA GLY A 113 -36.48 -21.01 -1.53
C GLY A 113 -35.64 -19.77 -1.88
N SER A 114 -36.26 -18.62 -2.17
CA SER A 114 -35.49 -17.44 -2.58
C SER A 114 -34.94 -16.63 -1.41
N LYS A 115 -33.76 -16.05 -1.64
CA LYS A 115 -33.06 -15.23 -0.64
C LYS A 115 -33.72 -13.85 -0.55
N ARG A 116 -33.91 -13.35 0.68
CA ARG A 116 -34.38 -12.01 1.01
C ARG A 116 -33.28 -11.30 1.79
N SER A 117 -32.86 -10.11 1.34
CA SER A 117 -31.81 -9.34 2.01
C SER A 117 -32.24 -7.89 2.23
N LEU A 118 -32.31 -7.45 3.49
CA LEU A 118 -32.67 -6.10 3.89
C LEU A 118 -31.45 -5.38 4.49
N LYS A 119 -30.98 -4.31 3.83
CA LYS A 119 -30.02 -3.37 4.41
C LYS A 119 -30.79 -2.34 5.25
N LEU A 120 -30.51 -2.28 6.56
CA LEU A 120 -31.13 -1.35 7.52
C LEU A 120 -30.21 -0.15 7.77
N TRP A 121 -30.72 1.04 7.52
CA TRP A 121 -30.01 2.32 7.60
C TRP A 121 -30.69 3.25 8.61
N SER A 122 -29.92 4.18 9.18
CA SER A 122 -30.49 5.27 9.99
C SER A 122 -30.40 6.61 9.27
N GLU A 123 -31.48 7.39 9.31
CA GLU A 123 -31.56 8.70 8.67
C GLU A 123 -30.56 9.67 9.28
N GLU A 124 -30.40 9.64 10.61
CA GLU A 124 -29.35 10.38 11.34
C GLU A 124 -27.97 10.16 10.72
N HIS A 125 -27.56 8.91 10.53
CA HIS A 125 -26.24 8.60 10.00
C HIS A 125 -26.09 9.02 8.54
N ILE A 126 -27.11 8.78 7.70
CA ILE A 126 -27.13 9.23 6.30
C ILE A 126 -26.94 10.75 6.21
N ARG A 127 -27.55 11.52 7.11
CA ARG A 127 -27.41 12.98 7.15
C ARG A 127 -26.00 13.42 7.54
N THR A 128 -25.33 12.71 8.44
CA THR A 128 -23.96 13.01 8.88
C THR A 128 -22.94 12.86 7.77
N ILE A 129 -23.09 11.86 6.90
CA ILE A 129 -22.14 11.56 5.81
C ILE A 129 -22.48 12.22 4.48
N SER A 130 -23.73 12.69 4.30
CA SER A 130 -24.15 13.37 3.06
C SER A 130 -23.33 14.62 2.67
N PRO A 131 -22.67 15.36 3.59
CA PRO A 131 -21.77 16.47 3.25
C PRO A 131 -20.32 16.05 2.96
N ASP A 132 -19.89 14.86 3.40
CA ASP A 132 -18.52 14.36 3.20
C ASP A 132 -18.42 13.66 1.84
N TYR A 133 -17.99 14.40 0.82
CA TYR A 133 -17.83 13.91 -0.56
C TYR A 133 -16.58 13.05 -0.76
N GLU A 134 -15.74 12.89 0.27
CA GLU A 134 -14.57 12.01 0.28
C GLU A 134 -14.97 10.56 0.59
N GLY A 135 -15.54 9.86 -0.40
CA GLY A 135 -15.55 8.40 -0.47
C GLY A 135 -15.95 7.66 0.80
N SER A 136 -17.08 8.02 1.43
CA SER A 136 -17.53 7.39 2.67
C SER A 136 -17.86 5.90 2.44
N ARG A 137 -17.01 5.03 2.98
CA ARG A 137 -17.22 3.59 3.08
C ARG A 137 -18.17 3.31 4.25
N PHE A 138 -19.22 2.51 4.04
CA PHE A 138 -20.05 2.04 5.15
C PHE A 138 -19.52 0.73 5.70
N GLY A 139 -19.44 0.59 7.02
CA GLY A 139 -19.33 -0.69 7.70
C GLY A 139 -20.70 -1.37 7.70
N VAL A 140 -20.84 -2.40 6.87
CA VAL A 140 -22.04 -3.25 6.84
C VAL A 140 -21.82 -4.45 7.73
N LEU A 141 -22.50 -4.45 8.87
CA LEU A 141 -22.52 -5.61 9.76
C LEU A 141 -23.34 -6.74 9.11
N SER A 142 -22.69 -7.87 8.84
CA SER A 142 -23.26 -8.97 8.06
C SER A 142 -22.73 -10.33 8.53
N ALA A 143 -23.63 -11.33 8.57
CA ALA A 143 -23.24 -12.73 8.74
C ALA A 143 -22.68 -13.35 7.45
N LYS A 144 -22.99 -12.77 6.28
CA LYS A 144 -22.36 -13.14 5.01
C LYS A 144 -21.00 -12.47 4.89
N THR A 145 -19.98 -13.26 4.61
CA THR A 145 -18.65 -12.79 4.25
C THR A 145 -18.61 -12.52 2.75
N VAL A 146 -18.42 -11.27 2.35
CA VAL A 146 -18.18 -10.88 0.96
C VAL A 146 -16.76 -10.34 0.89
N ARG A 147 -15.98 -10.86 -0.05
CA ARG A 147 -14.54 -10.54 -0.17
C ARG A 147 -14.14 -9.95 -1.51
N TYR A 148 -15.07 -9.92 -2.45
CA TYR A 148 -14.89 -9.25 -3.73
C TYR A 148 -16.25 -8.88 -4.33
N MET A 149 -16.25 -7.87 -5.19
CA MET A 149 -17.41 -7.44 -5.96
C MET A 149 -17.02 -7.13 -7.40
N ARG A 150 -18.02 -7.01 -8.26
CA ARG A 150 -17.87 -6.63 -9.66
C ARG A 150 -18.54 -5.28 -9.88
N ASN A 151 -17.83 -4.36 -10.50
CA ASN A 151 -18.34 -3.05 -10.90
C ASN A 151 -18.03 -2.81 -12.37
N HIS A 152 -18.74 -1.88 -12.99
CA HIS A 152 -18.57 -1.57 -14.39
C HIS A 152 -17.82 -0.26 -14.58
N HIS A 153 -16.79 -0.24 -15.43
CA HIS A 153 -16.13 0.98 -15.87
C HIS A 153 -16.43 1.24 -17.35
N PRO A 154 -17.03 2.39 -17.72
CA PRO A 154 -17.46 2.70 -19.09
C PRO A 154 -16.40 2.49 -20.19
N ARG A 155 -15.11 2.69 -19.91
CA ARG A 155 -14.02 2.53 -20.91
C ARG A 155 -13.38 1.15 -20.90
N THR A 156 -13.37 0.46 -19.76
CA THR A 156 -12.57 -0.78 -19.58
C THR A 156 -13.44 -2.02 -19.30
N GLY A 157 -14.75 -1.87 -19.20
CA GLY A 157 -15.68 -2.96 -18.91
C GLY A 157 -15.69 -3.37 -17.44
N GLU A 158 -15.97 -4.65 -17.18
CA GLU A 158 -16.09 -5.21 -15.83
C GLU A 158 -14.77 -5.13 -15.06
N GLN A 159 -14.82 -4.62 -13.84
CA GLN A 159 -13.71 -4.55 -12.90
C GLN A 159 -14.01 -5.37 -11.66
N LEU A 160 -12.98 -6.02 -11.11
CA LEU A 160 -13.05 -6.82 -9.89
C LEU A 160 -12.44 -6.03 -8.73
N PHE A 161 -13.26 -5.65 -7.75
CA PHE A 161 -12.78 -5.05 -6.51
C PHE A 161 -12.68 -6.13 -5.45
N VAL A 162 -11.51 -6.23 -4.81
CA VAL A 162 -11.19 -7.24 -3.81
C VAL A 162 -10.95 -6.52 -2.49
N TYR A 163 -11.45 -7.09 -1.39
CA TYR A 163 -11.29 -6.53 -0.06
C TYR A 163 -11.34 -7.61 1.01
N GLN A 164 -10.71 -7.31 2.14
CA GLN A 164 -10.76 -8.17 3.32
C GLN A 164 -11.80 -7.62 4.30
N PRO A 165 -12.91 -8.34 4.58
CA PRO A 165 -13.86 -7.92 5.60
C PRO A 165 -13.23 -8.04 7.00
N LEU A 166 -13.63 -7.14 7.91
CA LEU A 166 -13.19 -7.20 9.30
C LEU A 166 -14.03 -8.25 10.05
N ARG A 167 -13.40 -9.34 10.45
CA ARG A 167 -14.05 -10.39 11.24
C ARG A 167 -14.28 -9.91 12.66
N ILE A 168 -15.54 -9.94 13.11
CA ILE A 168 -15.95 -9.57 14.47
C ILE A 168 -16.13 -10.85 15.32
N THR A 169 -16.76 -11.88 14.76
CA THR A 169 -16.85 -13.23 15.33
C THR A 169 -16.74 -14.29 14.21
N GLU A 170 -16.82 -15.58 14.55
CA GLU A 170 -16.84 -16.66 13.55
C GLU A 170 -17.95 -16.47 12.50
N ASN A 171 -19.11 -15.96 12.93
CA ASN A 171 -20.30 -15.81 12.08
C ASN A 171 -20.66 -14.34 11.80
N LEU A 172 -19.76 -13.39 12.06
CA LEU A 172 -20.04 -11.97 11.93
C LEU A 172 -18.85 -11.19 11.41
N CYS A 173 -19.08 -10.36 10.38
CA CYS A 173 -18.08 -9.46 9.82
C CYS A 173 -18.65 -8.05 9.67
N ALA A 174 -17.80 -7.05 9.80
CA ALA A 174 -18.04 -5.72 9.25
C ALA A 174 -17.45 -5.70 7.82
N LEU A 175 -18.34 -5.65 6.84
CA LEU A 175 -17.97 -5.48 5.43
C LEU A 175 -17.78 -4.00 5.15
N VAL A 176 -16.93 -3.67 4.20
CA VAL A 176 -16.96 -2.35 3.58
C VAL A 176 -18.06 -2.36 2.52
N ASP A 177 -19.02 -1.43 2.57
CA ASP A 177 -19.97 -1.23 1.48
C ASP A 177 -19.23 -0.62 0.31
N VAL A 178 -18.97 -1.52 -0.60
CA VAL A 178 -18.18 -1.31 -1.78
C VAL A 178 -19.02 -0.69 -2.93
N ASP A 179 -20.30 -0.41 -2.69
CA ASP A 179 -21.14 0.35 -3.62
C ASP A 179 -20.72 1.84 -3.69
N PHE A 180 -19.91 2.33 -2.73
CA PHE A 180 -19.55 3.75 -2.56
C PHE A 180 -18.04 4.04 -2.60
N LEU A 181 -17.23 3.11 -3.15
CA LEU A 181 -15.76 3.02 -3.00
C LEU A 181 -14.90 4.23 -3.39
N ALA A 182 -15.38 5.12 -4.25
CA ALA A 182 -14.56 6.18 -4.82
C ALA A 182 -15.12 7.56 -4.46
N GLY A 183 -14.28 8.44 -3.91
CA GLY A 183 -14.56 9.86 -3.86
C GLY A 183 -14.73 10.44 -5.27
N GLU A 184 -15.32 11.63 -5.39
CA GLU A 184 -15.55 12.24 -6.70
C GLU A 184 -14.27 12.73 -7.39
N GLU A 185 -13.18 12.88 -6.62
CA GLU A 185 -11.90 13.38 -7.12
C GLU A 185 -11.15 12.37 -7.99
N ASP A 186 -11.44 11.07 -7.85
CA ASP A 186 -10.92 10.03 -8.75
C ASP A 186 -11.88 8.82 -8.83
N PRO A 187 -12.88 8.90 -9.71
CA PRO A 187 -13.83 7.81 -9.90
C PRO A 187 -13.15 6.66 -10.65
N THR A 188 -13.21 5.45 -10.10
CA THR A 188 -12.53 4.27 -10.66
C THR A 188 -13.48 3.26 -11.31
N ALA A 189 -14.72 3.18 -10.81
CA ALA A 189 -15.80 2.38 -11.40
C ALA A 189 -17.17 2.92 -11.01
N LEU A 190 -18.21 2.43 -11.70
CA LEU A 190 -19.60 2.67 -11.38
C LEU A 190 -20.22 1.44 -10.73
N THR A 191 -20.93 1.67 -9.64
CA THR A 191 -21.84 0.69 -9.05
C THR A 191 -23.25 0.95 -9.59
N ALA A 192 -23.50 0.57 -10.84
CA ALA A 192 -24.83 0.59 -11.41
C ALA A 192 -25.49 -0.78 -11.11
N GLY A 193 -26.24 -0.85 -10.02
CA GLY A 193 -26.86 -2.09 -9.55
C GLY A 193 -28.10 -1.83 -8.70
N VAL A 194 -28.62 -2.90 -8.10
CA VAL A 194 -29.91 -2.97 -7.39
C VAL A 194 -30.16 -1.82 -6.40
N THR A 195 -29.14 -1.47 -5.60
CA THR A 195 -29.19 -0.36 -4.63
C THR A 195 -29.36 1.00 -5.33
N CYS A 196 -28.62 1.23 -6.41
CA CYS A 196 -28.68 2.46 -7.19
C CYS A 196 -29.99 2.58 -7.96
N ASP A 197 -30.53 1.48 -8.51
CA ASP A 197 -31.86 1.49 -9.14
C ASP A 197 -32.93 1.91 -8.16
N LEU A 198 -32.84 1.41 -6.92
CA LEU A 198 -33.77 1.75 -5.86
C LEU A 198 -33.69 3.24 -5.50
N PHE A 199 -32.50 3.81 -5.33
CA PHE A 199 -32.33 5.24 -5.09
C PHE A 199 -32.78 6.10 -6.28
N LEU A 200 -32.55 5.63 -7.51
CA LEU A 200 -32.89 6.38 -8.72
C LEU A 200 -34.39 6.42 -8.98
N SER A 201 -35.07 5.29 -8.75
CA SER A 201 -36.48 5.09 -9.09
C SER A 201 -37.46 5.34 -7.93
N SER A 202 -37.01 5.49 -6.69
CA SER A 202 -37.89 5.68 -5.52
C SER A 202 -38.29 7.14 -5.29
N TYR A 203 -39.59 7.44 -5.42
CA TYR A 203 -40.14 8.77 -5.17
C TYR A 203 -40.33 9.03 -3.67
N THR A 204 -40.73 8.03 -2.88
CA THR A 204 -40.84 8.17 -1.41
C THR A 204 -39.50 8.45 -0.74
N LEU A 205 -38.43 7.73 -1.12
CA LEU A 205 -37.09 8.02 -0.60
C LEU A 205 -36.66 9.44 -0.96
N PHE A 206 -37.00 9.89 -2.17
CA PHE A 206 -36.76 11.26 -2.61
C PHE A 206 -37.55 12.29 -1.78
N GLU A 207 -38.86 12.17 -1.59
CA GLU A 207 -39.66 13.19 -0.88
C GLU A 207 -39.24 13.45 0.58
N ARG A 208 -38.81 12.42 1.30
CA ARG A 208 -38.41 12.54 2.72
C ARG A 208 -36.96 12.94 2.89
N SER A 209 -36.09 12.49 2.00
CA SER A 209 -34.64 12.72 2.06
C SER A 209 -34.13 13.42 0.80
N VAL A 210 -34.87 14.43 0.32
CA VAL A 210 -34.66 15.12 -0.97
C VAL A 210 -33.20 15.53 -1.16
N GLY A 211 -32.61 16.19 -0.16
CA GLY A 211 -31.23 16.66 -0.23
C GLY A 211 -30.23 15.52 -0.46
N ILE A 212 -30.38 14.43 0.27
CA ILE A 212 -29.48 13.28 0.24
C ILE A 212 -29.63 12.50 -1.06
N VAL A 213 -30.86 12.15 -1.45
CA VAL A 213 -31.10 11.38 -2.68
C VAL A 213 -30.65 12.20 -3.88
N LYS A 214 -30.87 13.51 -3.87
CA LYS A 214 -30.33 14.42 -4.89
C LYS A 214 -28.79 14.44 -4.89
N SER A 215 -28.14 14.42 -3.73
CA SER A 215 -26.67 14.33 -3.62
C SER A 215 -26.14 13.01 -4.18
N LEU A 216 -26.70 11.86 -3.79
CA LEU A 216 -26.27 10.53 -4.28
C LEU A 216 -26.50 10.36 -5.79
N LYS A 217 -27.66 10.79 -6.29
CA LYS A 217 -27.94 10.84 -7.74
C LYS A 217 -26.92 11.73 -8.47
N GLY A 218 -26.65 12.91 -7.93
CA GLY A 218 -25.66 13.83 -8.46
C GLY A 218 -24.25 13.23 -8.50
N ALA A 219 -23.85 12.52 -7.44
CA ALA A 219 -22.57 11.83 -7.37
C ALA A 219 -22.45 10.74 -8.45
N LEU A 220 -23.47 9.88 -8.60
CA LEU A 220 -23.49 8.87 -9.65
C LEU A 220 -23.38 9.49 -11.06
N MET A 221 -24.11 10.58 -11.31
CA MET A 221 -24.04 11.30 -12.59
C MET A 221 -22.66 11.90 -12.84
N ARG A 222 -22.06 12.54 -11.83
CA ARG A 222 -20.71 13.12 -11.94
C ARG A 222 -19.66 12.04 -12.20
N LYS A 223 -19.72 10.92 -11.47
CA LYS A 223 -18.85 9.75 -11.68
C LYS A 223 -19.00 9.20 -13.09
N TRP A 224 -20.23 9.03 -13.57
CA TRP A 224 -20.46 8.52 -14.93
C TRP A 224 -19.87 9.48 -15.98
N ARG A 225 -20.07 10.79 -15.82
CA ARG A 225 -19.49 11.81 -16.73
C ARG A 225 -17.97 11.85 -16.70
N ALA A 226 -17.37 11.62 -15.54
CA ALA A 226 -15.92 11.57 -15.41
C ALA A 226 -15.32 10.29 -16.03
N LEU A 227 -16.07 9.19 -16.02
CA LEU A 227 -15.60 7.89 -16.51
C LEU A 227 -15.96 7.57 -17.96
N SER A 228 -17.01 8.20 -18.50
CA SER A 228 -17.56 7.90 -19.83
C SER A 228 -17.30 9.02 -20.83
N ASP A 229 -16.86 8.65 -22.03
CA ASP A 229 -16.74 9.56 -23.18
C ASP A 229 -18.06 9.74 -23.96
N ALA A 230 -19.16 9.14 -23.47
CA ALA A 230 -20.43 9.18 -24.17
C ALA A 230 -21.08 10.58 -24.08
N PRO A 231 -21.71 11.05 -25.19
CA PRO A 231 -22.17 12.42 -25.30
C PRO A 231 -23.42 12.74 -24.45
N ASP A 232 -24.12 11.72 -23.96
CA ASP A 232 -25.34 11.88 -23.17
C ASP A 232 -25.46 10.83 -22.05
N MET A 233 -26.26 11.16 -21.03
CA MET A 233 -26.50 10.29 -19.88
C MET A 233 -27.34 9.04 -20.22
N GLN A 234 -27.80 8.85 -21.46
CA GLN A 234 -28.66 7.73 -21.83
C GLN A 234 -27.92 6.40 -21.75
N SER A 235 -26.60 6.40 -22.03
CA SER A 235 -25.74 5.22 -21.87
C SER A 235 -25.55 4.75 -20.42
N LEU A 236 -25.98 5.52 -19.41
CA LEU A 236 -26.06 5.04 -18.02
C LEU A 236 -27.23 4.06 -17.82
N LEU A 237 -28.34 4.24 -18.56
CA LEU A 237 -29.56 3.47 -18.34
C LEU A 237 -29.38 1.96 -18.52
N PRO A 238 -28.70 1.45 -19.58
CA PRO A 238 -28.46 0.01 -19.74
C PRO A 238 -27.59 -0.63 -18.64
N LEU A 239 -26.88 0.17 -17.85
CA LEU A 239 -26.06 -0.31 -16.74
C LEU A 239 -26.89 -0.56 -15.47
N LEU A 240 -28.11 0.00 -15.37
CA LEU A 240 -29.02 -0.19 -14.23
C LEU A 240 -29.57 -1.62 -14.19
N HIS A 241 -29.64 -2.19 -12.99
CA HIS A 241 -30.09 -3.57 -12.84
C HIS A 241 -31.61 -3.65 -13.09
N GLY A 242 -31.99 -4.47 -14.06
CA GLY A 242 -33.38 -4.56 -14.51
C GLY A 242 -33.83 -3.43 -15.45
N TYR A 243 -32.90 -2.66 -16.06
CA TYR A 243 -33.20 -1.67 -17.11
C TYR A 243 -34.22 -2.17 -18.14
N ASN A 244 -33.99 -3.38 -18.68
CA ASN A 244 -34.86 -4.02 -19.67
C ASN A 244 -36.26 -4.38 -19.16
N ALA A 245 -36.47 -4.33 -17.84
CA ALA A 245 -37.74 -4.63 -17.19
C ALA A 245 -38.44 -3.37 -16.65
N PHE A 246 -37.89 -2.17 -16.85
CA PHE A 246 -38.54 -0.93 -16.46
C PHE A 246 -39.80 -0.71 -17.31
N ASN A 247 -40.92 -0.41 -16.64
CA ASN A 247 -42.14 0.00 -17.33
C ASN A 247 -41.97 1.39 -17.98
N THR A 248 -42.86 1.73 -18.92
CA THR A 248 -42.82 2.97 -19.70
C THR A 248 -42.78 4.24 -18.83
N GLU A 249 -43.52 4.25 -17.71
CA GLU A 249 -43.58 5.41 -16.81
C GLU A 249 -42.26 5.61 -16.06
N THR A 250 -41.71 4.54 -15.47
CA THR A 250 -40.42 4.55 -14.78
C THR A 250 -39.28 4.93 -15.72
N PHE A 251 -39.26 4.34 -16.93
CA PHE A 251 -38.29 4.67 -17.96
C PHE A 251 -38.38 6.14 -18.37
N HIS A 252 -39.57 6.65 -18.70
CA HIS A 252 -39.75 8.06 -19.07
C HIS A 252 -39.32 9.02 -17.97
N ARG A 253 -39.66 8.73 -16.72
CA ARG A 253 -39.28 9.59 -15.58
C ARG A 253 -37.78 9.63 -15.40
N LEU A 254 -37.12 8.47 -15.34
CA LEU A 254 -35.66 8.38 -15.23
C LEU A 254 -34.98 9.05 -16.42
N HIS A 255 -35.51 8.85 -17.63
CA HIS A 255 -34.99 9.49 -18.84
C HIS A 255 -35.09 11.02 -18.79
N ILE A 256 -36.24 11.57 -18.38
CA ILE A 256 -36.40 13.02 -18.21
C ILE A 256 -35.46 13.55 -17.12
N GLU A 257 -35.30 12.82 -16.01
CA GLU A 257 -34.44 13.22 -14.91
C GLU A 257 -32.94 13.20 -15.29
N LEU A 258 -32.51 12.20 -16.08
CA LEU A 258 -31.12 12.07 -16.51
C LEU A 258 -30.76 12.98 -17.71
N ILE A 259 -31.69 13.16 -18.66
CA ILE A 259 -31.41 13.75 -19.99
C ILE A 259 -32.14 15.09 -20.20
N GLY A 260 -33.13 15.43 -19.37
CA GLY A 260 -33.85 16.70 -19.42
C GLY A 260 -34.88 16.82 -20.56
N LYS A 261 -35.13 15.74 -21.32
CA LYS A 261 -36.07 15.70 -22.44
C LYS A 261 -36.92 14.42 -22.42
N LYS A 262 -38.17 14.53 -22.91
CA LYS A 262 -39.00 13.35 -23.20
C LYS A 262 -38.38 12.58 -24.38
N PRO A 263 -38.24 11.25 -24.31
CA PRO A 263 -37.70 10.46 -25.42
C PRO A 263 -38.62 10.56 -26.64
N SER A 264 -38.03 10.70 -27.83
CA SER A 264 -38.75 10.83 -29.11
C SER A 264 -39.30 9.50 -29.64
N SER A 265 -38.86 8.36 -29.09
CA SER A 265 -39.41 7.01 -29.32
C SER A 265 -38.86 6.04 -28.28
N VAL A 266 -39.70 5.14 -27.76
CA VAL A 266 -39.24 4.00 -26.92
C VAL A 266 -38.49 3.03 -27.85
N PRO A 267 -37.24 2.62 -27.57
CA PRO A 267 -36.57 1.62 -28.38
C PRO A 267 -37.25 0.27 -28.15
N VAL A 268 -38.14 -0.11 -29.06
CA VAL A 268 -38.84 -1.41 -29.04
C VAL A 268 -37.87 -2.57 -29.36
N ASP A 269 -36.75 -2.28 -30.02
CA ASP A 269 -35.78 -3.29 -30.48
C ASP A 269 -34.59 -3.55 -29.52
N GLY A 270 -34.50 -2.85 -28.39
CA GLY A 270 -33.43 -3.05 -27.40
C GLY A 270 -33.60 -4.29 -26.50
N LEU A 271 -34.74 -4.99 -26.63
CA LEU A 271 -35.16 -6.07 -25.73
C LEU A 271 -34.68 -7.48 -26.13
N SER A 272 -33.94 -7.64 -27.24
CA SER A 272 -33.61 -8.99 -27.76
C SER A 272 -32.23 -9.19 -28.40
N SER A 273 -31.32 -8.21 -28.45
CA SER A 273 -30.09 -8.32 -29.28
C SER A 273 -28.72 -8.09 -28.59
N LEU A 274 -28.62 -8.25 -27.27
CA LEU A 274 -27.31 -8.41 -26.59
C LEU A 274 -27.03 -9.88 -26.27
N SER A 275 -27.02 -10.70 -27.31
CA SER A 275 -26.42 -12.04 -27.28
C SER A 275 -25.55 -12.21 -28.52
N SER A 276 -24.39 -11.56 -28.54
CA SER A 276 -23.16 -12.02 -29.18
C SER A 276 -22.12 -10.90 -29.19
N SER A 277 -20.91 -11.28 -28.81
CA SER A 277 -19.64 -10.63 -29.09
C SER A 277 -19.66 -9.73 -30.34
N SER A 278 -19.35 -8.44 -30.18
CA SER A 278 -18.74 -7.67 -31.26
C SER A 278 -17.67 -6.74 -30.68
N SER A 279 -16.43 -7.05 -31.05
CA SER A 279 -15.22 -6.29 -30.76
C SER A 279 -15.24 -4.98 -31.55
N PRO A 280 -14.96 -3.80 -30.96
CA PRO A 280 -14.61 -2.63 -31.75
C PRO A 280 -13.13 -2.73 -32.13
N THR A 281 -12.86 -2.57 -33.42
CA THR A 281 -11.53 -2.54 -34.02
C THR A 281 -10.62 -1.48 -33.41
N ARG A 282 -9.38 -1.87 -33.11
CA ARG A 282 -8.26 -1.00 -32.70
C ARG A 282 -8.07 0.14 -33.71
N SER A 283 -7.97 1.36 -33.18
CA SER A 283 -7.16 2.43 -33.74
C SER A 283 -6.18 2.88 -32.66
N ASP A 284 -4.89 2.74 -32.96
CA ASP A 284 -3.81 3.23 -32.13
C ASP A 284 -3.90 4.75 -31.95
N THR A 285 -3.77 5.24 -30.71
CA THR A 285 -3.22 6.56 -30.37
C THR A 285 -2.94 6.64 -28.87
N GLU A 286 -1.81 7.27 -28.57
CA GLU A 286 -1.19 7.43 -27.25
C GLU A 286 -2.02 8.27 -26.26
N SER A 287 -1.63 8.16 -24.99
CA SER A 287 -1.65 9.19 -23.92
C SER A 287 -2.75 9.20 -22.84
N HIS A 288 -2.25 9.55 -21.64
CA HIS A 288 -2.85 10.17 -20.45
C HIS A 288 -3.31 9.29 -19.27
N GLY A 289 -2.52 9.42 -18.20
CA GLY A 289 -2.73 8.85 -16.87
C GLY A 289 -3.50 9.76 -15.92
N GLY A 290 -4.05 9.13 -14.88
CA GLY A 290 -4.64 9.72 -13.69
C GLY A 290 -4.49 8.71 -12.56
N SER A 291 -4.02 9.15 -11.39
CA SER A 291 -3.70 8.28 -10.25
C SER A 291 -4.68 8.47 -9.08
N SER A 292 -5.41 7.40 -8.78
CA SER A 292 -6.03 7.14 -7.48
C SER A 292 -5.35 5.92 -6.92
N ALA A 293 -5.04 5.96 -5.63
CA ALA A 293 -4.45 4.84 -4.90
C ALA A 293 -5.48 3.70 -4.69
N THR A 294 -5.98 3.14 -5.79
CA THR A 294 -6.45 1.77 -5.92
C THR A 294 -5.49 1.11 -6.89
N SER A 295 -4.84 0.03 -6.49
CA SER A 295 -3.88 -0.65 -7.35
C SER A 295 -4.64 -1.26 -8.54
N GLN A 296 -4.70 -0.54 -9.67
CA GLN A 296 -5.48 -0.91 -10.85
C GLN A 296 -4.63 -1.81 -11.76
N PHE A 297 -4.95 -3.11 -11.78
CA PHE A 297 -4.25 -4.10 -12.60
C PHE A 297 -5.07 -4.54 -13.80
N LYS A 298 -4.52 -4.44 -15.01
CA LYS A 298 -5.15 -4.99 -16.22
C LYS A 298 -5.05 -6.53 -16.21
N ALA A 299 -6.16 -7.23 -16.01
CA ALA A 299 -6.22 -8.68 -16.24
C ALA A 299 -6.58 -8.94 -17.70
N ASP A 300 -5.97 -9.95 -18.34
CA ASP A 300 -6.38 -10.35 -19.68
C ASP A 300 -7.53 -11.38 -19.64
N GLU A 301 -8.39 -11.22 -20.65
CA GLU A 301 -9.54 -11.98 -21.17
C GLU A 301 -10.89 -12.10 -20.40
N ASP A 302 -11.07 -11.63 -19.15
CA ASP A 302 -12.44 -11.56 -18.55
C ASP A 302 -12.72 -10.37 -17.61
N TYR A 303 -11.70 -9.76 -17.00
CA TYR A 303 -11.85 -8.57 -16.16
C TYR A 303 -10.95 -7.46 -16.68
N GLY A 304 -11.48 -6.28 -16.96
CA GLY A 304 -10.71 -5.14 -17.46
C GLY A 304 -9.68 -4.64 -16.45
N ILE A 305 -10.02 -4.63 -15.15
CA ILE A 305 -9.13 -4.24 -14.04
C ILE A 305 -9.43 -5.04 -12.76
N VAL A 306 -8.41 -5.48 -12.01
CA VAL A 306 -8.53 -5.94 -10.61
C VAL A 306 -8.01 -4.85 -9.68
N SER A 307 -8.74 -4.52 -8.62
CA SER A 307 -8.38 -3.50 -7.65
C SER A 307 -8.47 -4.01 -6.21
N LEU A 308 -7.36 -3.92 -5.47
CA LEU A 308 -7.35 -4.21 -4.04
C LEU A 308 -7.76 -2.96 -3.25
N LEU A 309 -8.68 -3.15 -2.32
CA LEU A 309 -9.12 -2.12 -1.41
C LEU A 309 -8.37 -2.27 -0.09
N PRO A 310 -7.60 -1.26 0.34
CA PRO A 310 -6.85 -1.34 1.59
C PRO A 310 -7.81 -1.54 2.76
N ILE A 311 -7.34 -2.27 3.79
CA ILE A 311 -8.00 -2.35 5.08
C ILE A 311 -8.01 -0.94 5.67
N ASP A 312 -9.19 -0.40 5.94
CA ASP A 312 -9.34 0.96 6.47
C ASP A 312 -8.76 1.04 7.89
N GLU A 313 -7.95 2.07 8.18
CA GLU A 313 -7.38 2.27 9.51
C GLU A 313 -8.46 2.53 10.57
N LYS A 314 -9.63 3.08 10.20
CA LYS A 314 -10.78 3.23 11.10
C LYS A 314 -11.35 1.88 11.53
N TYR A 315 -11.18 0.85 10.68
CA TYR A 315 -11.55 -0.54 10.93
C TYR A 315 -10.38 -1.38 11.47
N ASN A 316 -9.18 -0.82 11.62
CA ASN A 316 -8.07 -1.43 12.38
C ASN A 316 -8.34 -1.35 13.89
N ALA A 317 -9.49 -1.83 14.32
CA ALA A 317 -9.74 -2.15 15.70
C ALA A 317 -9.01 -3.45 16.02
N ARG A 318 -8.18 -3.44 17.07
CA ARG A 318 -7.59 -4.66 17.65
C ARG A 318 -8.64 -5.78 17.63
N PRO A 319 -8.36 -6.97 17.06
CA PRO A 319 -9.30 -8.06 17.11
C PRO A 319 -9.65 -8.33 18.58
N LEU A 320 -10.93 -8.19 18.92
CA LEU A 320 -11.43 -8.59 20.23
C LEU A 320 -11.17 -10.09 20.40
N GLN A 321 -10.71 -10.45 21.58
CA GLN A 321 -10.47 -11.83 21.96
C GLN A 321 -11.76 -12.64 21.70
N PRO A 322 -11.69 -13.77 20.98
CA PRO A 322 -12.86 -14.63 20.87
C PRO A 322 -13.28 -15.03 22.28
N GLU A 323 -14.58 -14.97 22.56
CA GLU A 323 -15.13 -15.78 23.64
C GLU A 323 -14.62 -17.20 23.44
N ARG A 324 -14.07 -17.79 24.50
CA ARG A 324 -13.61 -19.17 24.54
C ARG A 324 -14.80 -20.11 24.29
N SER A 325 -15.23 -20.28 23.04
CA SER A 325 -15.88 -21.51 22.63
C SER A 325 -14.76 -22.49 22.30
N VAL A 326 -14.17 -23.05 23.35
CA VAL A 326 -13.45 -24.32 23.21
C VAL A 326 -14.52 -25.29 22.70
N SER A 327 -14.51 -25.56 21.40
CA SER A 327 -15.13 -26.76 20.85
C SER A 327 -14.33 -27.92 21.44
N THR A 328 -14.68 -28.30 22.66
CA THR A 328 -14.26 -29.55 23.26
C THR A 328 -14.88 -30.66 22.43
N THR A 329 -14.12 -31.25 21.51
CA THR A 329 -14.21 -32.71 21.44
C THR A 329 -13.80 -33.19 22.84
N PRO A 330 -14.70 -33.82 23.62
CA PRO A 330 -14.49 -34.01 25.06
C PRO A 330 -13.25 -34.83 25.42
N ASP A 331 -12.71 -35.58 24.45
CA ASP A 331 -11.51 -36.37 24.61
C ASP A 331 -10.51 -36.00 23.49
N GLY A 332 -9.23 -35.82 23.86
CA GLY A 332 -8.15 -35.66 22.89
C GLY A 332 -7.99 -36.88 21.97
N PRO A 333 -6.97 -36.92 21.10
CA PRO A 333 -6.80 -38.06 20.19
C PRO A 333 -6.62 -39.36 20.97
N HIS A 334 -7.22 -40.46 20.47
CA HIS A 334 -7.17 -41.76 21.17
C HIS A 334 -5.75 -42.33 21.16
N ARG A 335 -5.25 -42.71 22.34
CA ARG A 335 -3.92 -43.30 22.56
C ARG A 335 -3.96 -44.73 23.12
N GLY A 336 -5.13 -45.37 23.11
CA GLY A 336 -5.34 -46.74 23.59
C GLY A 336 -5.51 -47.76 22.45
N ASP A 337 -6.21 -48.87 22.73
CA ASP A 337 -6.49 -49.92 21.73
C ASP A 337 -7.25 -49.37 20.50
N PHE A 338 -6.63 -49.46 19.32
CA PHE A 338 -7.27 -49.22 18.02
C PHE A 338 -6.79 -50.26 17.00
N GLU A 339 -7.57 -50.47 15.93
CA GLU A 339 -7.15 -51.25 14.78
C GLU A 339 -7.09 -50.37 13.53
N PHE A 340 -6.02 -50.51 12.76
CA PHE A 340 -5.84 -49.85 11.47
C PHE A 340 -5.82 -50.88 10.33
N ARG A 341 -6.65 -50.66 9.31
CA ARG A 341 -6.72 -51.46 8.09
C ARG A 341 -6.27 -50.61 6.90
N PRO A 342 -5.05 -50.81 6.35
CA PRO A 342 -4.61 -50.10 5.17
C PRO A 342 -5.37 -50.56 3.91
N VAL A 343 -5.78 -49.61 3.06
CA VAL A 343 -6.41 -49.89 1.75
C VAL A 343 -5.37 -50.44 0.75
N SER A 344 -4.09 -50.10 0.93
CA SER A 344 -2.96 -50.61 0.15
C SER A 344 -1.72 -50.75 1.02
N THR A 345 -0.89 -51.77 0.76
CA THR A 345 0.45 -51.91 1.38
C THR A 345 1.51 -51.03 0.70
N LYS A 346 1.19 -50.37 -0.43
CA LYS A 346 2.09 -49.43 -1.08
C LYS A 346 1.96 -48.05 -0.41
N TYR A 347 3.02 -47.64 0.25
CA TYR A 347 3.23 -46.26 0.69
C TYR A 347 3.38 -45.36 -0.53
N TYR A 348 2.58 -44.31 -0.62
CA TYR A 348 2.74 -43.26 -1.63
C TYR A 348 3.46 -42.07 -1.00
N PRO A 349 4.39 -41.39 -1.70
CA PRO A 349 4.74 -40.01 -1.36
C PRO A 349 3.43 -39.24 -1.30
N SER A 350 3.03 -38.85 -0.11
CA SER A 350 1.66 -38.44 0.11
C SER A 350 1.45 -37.02 -0.41
N VAL A 351 0.32 -36.79 -1.08
CA VAL A 351 -0.18 -35.44 -1.35
C VAL A 351 -0.42 -34.65 -0.05
N PHE A 352 -0.37 -35.32 1.12
CA PHE A 352 -0.58 -34.69 2.42
C PHE A 352 0.70 -34.12 3.06
N THR A 353 1.91 -34.53 2.65
CA THR A 353 3.17 -34.14 3.32
C THR A 353 4.39 -34.39 2.41
N SER A 354 5.36 -33.47 2.34
CA SER A 354 6.57 -33.69 1.53
C SER A 354 7.64 -34.54 2.22
N ASN A 355 7.61 -34.66 3.56
CA ASN A 355 8.67 -35.27 4.37
C ASN A 355 8.23 -36.53 5.13
N SER A 356 7.03 -37.04 4.87
CA SER A 356 6.47 -38.19 5.60
C SER A 356 5.81 -39.20 4.65
N GLN A 357 5.73 -40.44 5.11
CA GLN A 357 5.03 -41.51 4.41
C GLN A 357 3.55 -41.47 4.79
N GLY A 358 2.68 -41.60 3.80
CA GLY A 358 1.24 -41.64 3.98
C GLY A 358 0.63 -42.94 3.51
N SER A 359 -0.41 -43.39 4.21
CA SER A 359 -1.28 -44.47 3.72
C SER A 359 -2.75 -44.17 4.00
N PHE A 360 -3.60 -44.51 3.03
CA PHE A 360 -5.04 -44.49 3.20
C PHE A 360 -5.48 -45.79 3.86
N GLY A 361 -6.43 -45.70 4.77
CA GLY A 361 -6.97 -46.85 5.47
C GLY A 361 -8.25 -46.54 6.20
N GLU A 362 -8.67 -47.50 7.01
CA GLU A 362 -9.76 -47.34 7.95
C GLU A 362 -9.23 -47.58 9.36
N ILE A 363 -9.73 -46.83 10.34
CA ILE A 363 -9.46 -47.04 11.76
C ILE A 363 -10.76 -47.40 12.49
N ARG A 364 -10.68 -48.27 13.48
CA ARG A 364 -11.70 -48.39 14.52
C ARG A 364 -11.06 -48.35 15.90
N ILE A 365 -11.73 -47.68 16.81
CA ILE A 365 -11.24 -47.41 18.16
C ILE A 365 -12.03 -48.27 19.14
N ARG A 366 -11.35 -48.84 20.15
CA ARG A 366 -12.00 -49.62 21.19
C ARG A 366 -12.41 -48.70 22.35
N ALA A 367 -13.72 -48.59 22.58
CA ALA A 367 -14.29 -47.89 23.73
C ALA A 367 -14.82 -48.90 24.77
N ASN A 368 -15.26 -48.40 25.94
CA ASN A 368 -15.83 -49.21 27.02
C ASN A 368 -17.07 -50.03 26.58
N SER A 369 -17.78 -49.59 25.53
CA SER A 369 -18.96 -50.25 24.96
C SER A 369 -18.64 -51.21 23.80
N GLY A 370 -17.37 -51.42 23.46
CA GLY A 370 -16.92 -52.25 22.33
C GLY A 370 -16.17 -51.47 21.25
N TRP A 371 -15.97 -52.10 20.09
CA TRP A 371 -15.32 -51.49 18.93
C TRP A 371 -16.24 -50.49 18.24
N SER A 372 -15.71 -49.33 17.86
CA SER A 372 -16.42 -48.37 17.00
C SER A 372 -16.59 -48.91 15.58
N GLU A 373 -17.43 -48.24 14.80
CA GLU A 373 -17.44 -48.39 13.35
C GLU A 373 -16.07 -48.01 12.74
N TRP A 374 -15.78 -48.60 11.58
CA TRP A 374 -14.62 -48.25 10.77
C TRP A 374 -14.79 -46.85 10.19
N LYS A 375 -13.77 -46.01 10.34
CA LYS A 375 -13.74 -44.64 9.82
C LYS A 375 -12.56 -44.48 8.86
N PRO A 376 -12.76 -43.83 7.70
CA PRO A 376 -11.67 -43.60 6.76
C PRO A 376 -10.65 -42.61 7.34
N VAL A 377 -9.37 -42.92 7.17
CA VAL A 377 -8.25 -42.13 7.69
C VAL A 377 -7.11 -41.99 6.68
N PHE A 378 -6.37 -40.91 6.84
CA PHE A 378 -5.02 -40.76 6.36
C PHE A 378 -4.05 -40.99 7.52
N ALA A 379 -3.26 -42.07 7.43
CA ALA A 379 -2.22 -42.41 8.40
C ALA A 379 -0.89 -41.80 7.96
N LYS A 380 -0.34 -40.91 8.78
CA LYS A 380 0.93 -40.21 8.58
C LYS A 380 2.02 -40.85 9.42
N LYS A 381 3.17 -41.17 8.82
CA LYS A 381 4.36 -41.68 9.50
C LYS A 381 5.60 -40.91 9.06
N GLY A 382 6.38 -40.36 9.99
CA GLY A 382 7.60 -39.63 9.65
C GLY A 382 8.34 -39.10 10.88
N LEU A 383 9.56 -38.61 10.66
CA LEU A 383 10.49 -38.18 11.72
C LEU A 383 9.93 -37.07 12.63
N TYR A 384 8.98 -36.28 12.15
CA TYR A 384 8.49 -35.08 12.83
C TYR A 384 7.02 -35.15 13.28
N VAL A 385 6.39 -36.33 13.17
CA VAL A 385 5.01 -36.52 13.63
C VAL A 385 4.85 -36.23 15.13
N ASN A 386 5.88 -36.48 15.94
CA ASN A 386 5.87 -36.13 17.36
C ASN A 386 5.85 -34.61 17.58
N ASN A 387 6.50 -33.82 16.72
CA ASN A 387 6.45 -32.36 16.79
C ASN A 387 5.06 -31.85 16.39
N GLU A 388 4.52 -32.40 15.30
CA GLU A 388 3.17 -32.10 14.83
C GLU A 388 2.11 -32.42 15.90
N CYS A 389 2.19 -33.59 16.53
CA CYS A 389 1.28 -33.98 17.61
C CYS A 389 1.35 -33.03 18.81
N LYS A 390 2.55 -32.57 19.18
CA LYS A 390 2.76 -31.63 20.30
C LYS A 390 2.20 -30.24 20.03
N VAL A 391 2.34 -29.73 18.79
CA VAL A 391 1.88 -28.38 18.44
C VAL A 391 0.42 -28.34 18.02
N PHE A 392 -0.17 -29.47 17.63
CA PHE A 392 -1.55 -29.55 17.14
C PHE A 392 -2.58 -28.87 18.06
N PRO A 393 -2.53 -28.98 19.41
CA PRO A 393 -3.43 -28.24 20.29
C PRO A 393 -3.32 -26.71 20.15
N ALA A 394 -2.10 -26.17 19.99
CA ALA A 394 -1.89 -24.73 19.76
C ALA A 394 -2.39 -24.31 18.36
N VAL A 395 -2.26 -25.18 17.35
CA VAL A 395 -2.87 -24.94 16.04
C VAL A 395 -4.40 -24.85 16.16
N GLN A 396 -5.03 -25.75 16.94
CA GLN A 396 -6.47 -25.72 17.20
C GLN A 396 -6.94 -24.50 18.00
N GLU A 397 -6.05 -23.90 18.80
CA GLU A 397 -6.32 -22.68 19.54
C GLU A 397 -6.35 -21.44 18.64
N HIS A 398 -5.46 -21.38 17.64
CA HIS A 398 -5.24 -20.17 16.84
C HIS A 398 -5.84 -20.21 15.43
N PHE A 399 -6.21 -21.38 14.90
CA PHE A 399 -6.83 -21.53 13.58
C PHE A 399 -8.25 -22.09 13.66
N PRO A 400 -9.15 -21.74 12.71
CA PRO A 400 -10.54 -22.20 12.75
C PRO A 400 -10.66 -23.74 12.70
N PRO A 401 -11.40 -24.39 13.62
CA PRO A 401 -11.47 -25.85 13.71
C PRO A 401 -11.96 -26.54 12.42
N HIS A 402 -12.85 -25.90 11.68
CA HIS A 402 -13.39 -26.42 10.41
C HIS A 402 -12.37 -26.40 9.26
N CYS A 403 -11.22 -25.76 9.43
CA CYS A 403 -10.11 -25.71 8.49
C CYS A 403 -8.91 -26.56 8.94
N LEU A 404 -9.04 -27.36 9.99
CA LEU A 404 -7.97 -28.22 10.50
C LEU A 404 -8.31 -29.69 10.28
N GLN A 405 -7.27 -30.53 10.16
CA GLN A 405 -7.45 -31.97 10.13
C GLN A 405 -8.01 -32.46 11.47
N GLN A 406 -8.87 -33.48 11.46
CA GLN A 406 -9.32 -34.10 12.70
C GLN A 406 -8.39 -35.27 13.07
N LEU A 407 -7.56 -35.10 14.11
CA LEU A 407 -6.70 -36.18 14.62
C LEU A 407 -7.54 -37.18 15.44
N LEU A 408 -7.71 -38.40 14.95
CA LEU A 408 -8.55 -39.44 15.56
C LEU A 408 -7.78 -40.31 16.55
N ALA A 409 -6.55 -40.69 16.22
CA ALA A 409 -5.71 -41.53 17.06
C ALA A 409 -4.22 -41.23 16.85
N VAL A 410 -3.41 -41.61 17.84
CA VAL A 410 -1.95 -41.52 17.82
C VAL A 410 -1.37 -42.87 18.26
N ASP A 411 -0.37 -43.33 17.52
CA ASP A 411 0.46 -44.48 17.87
C ASP A 411 1.86 -43.97 18.19
N ASP A 412 2.15 -43.79 19.47
CA ASP A 412 3.44 -43.28 19.93
C ASP A 412 4.58 -44.28 19.65
N ASP A 413 4.31 -45.58 19.74
CA ASP A 413 5.31 -46.63 19.53
C ASP A 413 5.69 -46.77 18.05
N ALA A 414 4.71 -46.62 17.16
CA ALA A 414 4.94 -46.70 15.71
C ALA A 414 5.25 -45.35 15.05
N GLU A 415 5.22 -44.25 15.81
CA GLU A 415 5.31 -42.85 15.36
C GLU A 415 4.32 -42.57 14.22
N MET A 416 3.03 -42.78 14.48
CA MET A 416 1.97 -42.56 13.50
C MET A 416 0.83 -41.68 14.01
N LEU A 417 0.35 -40.80 13.14
CA LEU A 417 -0.83 -39.97 13.36
C LEU A 417 -1.95 -40.38 12.40
N PHE A 418 -3.15 -40.55 12.93
CA PHE A 418 -4.32 -40.96 12.15
C PHE A 418 -5.31 -39.81 12.05
N TYR A 419 -5.31 -39.13 10.91
CA TYR A 419 -6.24 -38.05 10.62
C TYR A 419 -7.48 -38.58 9.92
N SER A 420 -8.65 -38.00 10.20
CA SER A 420 -9.84 -38.25 9.40
C SER A 420 -9.57 -37.93 7.93
N LEU A 421 -10.03 -38.79 7.03
CA LEU A 421 -9.81 -38.63 5.60
C LEU A 421 -10.55 -37.40 5.06
N PHE A 422 -9.81 -36.53 4.40
CA PHE A 422 -10.36 -35.45 3.59
C PHE A 422 -10.17 -35.76 2.11
N GLU A 423 -11.28 -35.92 1.38
CA GLU A 423 -11.30 -36.20 -0.04
C GLU A 423 -11.09 -34.92 -0.86
N GLY A 424 -9.85 -34.46 -0.93
CA GLY A 424 -9.46 -33.27 -1.69
C GLY A 424 -8.09 -33.39 -2.34
N ARG A 425 -7.64 -32.32 -3.00
CA ARG A 425 -6.29 -32.20 -3.57
C ARG A 425 -5.59 -30.99 -2.96
N THR A 426 -4.25 -30.96 -3.00
CA THR A 426 -3.54 -29.75 -2.57
C THR A 426 -3.80 -28.61 -3.55
N LEU A 427 -3.93 -27.39 -3.04
CA LEU A 427 -4.17 -26.21 -3.86
C LEU A 427 -3.08 -26.05 -4.94
N GLY A 428 -1.83 -26.37 -4.59
CA GLY A 428 -0.70 -26.42 -5.53
C GLY A 428 -0.92 -27.41 -6.67
N GLN A 429 -1.43 -28.62 -6.39
CA GLN A 429 -1.74 -29.60 -7.44
C GLN A 429 -2.93 -29.16 -8.31
N VAL A 430 -3.97 -28.57 -7.72
CA VAL A 430 -5.10 -28.01 -8.48
C VAL A 430 -4.59 -26.96 -9.47
N ARG A 431 -3.68 -26.09 -9.01
CA ARG A 431 -3.08 -25.06 -9.84
C ARG A 431 -2.19 -25.63 -10.94
N LEU A 432 -1.36 -26.62 -10.63
CA LEU A 432 -0.51 -27.26 -11.63
C LEU A 432 -1.35 -27.97 -12.71
N ASP A 433 -2.39 -28.70 -12.29
CA ASP A 433 -3.32 -29.37 -13.20
C ASP A 433 -4.06 -28.37 -14.10
N TYR A 434 -4.47 -27.22 -13.56
CA TYR A 434 -5.06 -26.13 -14.34
C TYR A 434 -4.16 -25.73 -15.52
N TYR A 435 -2.85 -25.58 -15.28
CA TYR A 435 -1.89 -25.27 -16.33
C TYR A 435 -1.65 -26.42 -17.31
N LEU A 436 -1.54 -27.65 -16.81
CA LEU A 436 -1.13 -28.80 -17.62
C LEU A 436 -2.27 -29.38 -18.44
N LYS A 437 -3.46 -29.50 -17.85
CA LYS A 437 -4.61 -30.23 -18.39
C LYS A 437 -5.70 -29.31 -18.96
N GLY A 438 -5.67 -28.02 -18.64
CA GLY A 438 -6.78 -27.11 -18.92
C GLY A 438 -7.99 -27.39 -18.02
N ASN A 439 -9.06 -26.60 -18.15
CA ASN A 439 -10.26 -26.71 -17.32
C ASN A 439 -11.54 -26.61 -18.16
N GLU A 440 -12.59 -27.33 -17.75
CA GLU A 440 -13.95 -27.14 -18.29
C GLU A 440 -14.62 -25.86 -17.76
N ALA A 441 -14.22 -25.38 -16.59
CA ALA A 441 -14.76 -24.14 -16.01
C ALA A 441 -14.16 -22.90 -16.68
N SER A 442 -14.90 -21.79 -16.68
CA SER A 442 -14.41 -20.52 -17.22
C SER A 442 -13.17 -20.04 -16.46
N PHE A 443 -12.32 -19.25 -17.14
CA PHE A 443 -11.16 -18.61 -16.51
C PHE A 443 -11.60 -17.81 -15.28
N ARG A 444 -12.66 -17.03 -15.44
CA ARG A 444 -13.29 -16.25 -14.37
C ARG A 444 -13.71 -17.07 -13.16
N ASP A 445 -14.40 -18.20 -13.35
CA ASP A 445 -14.82 -19.05 -12.21
C ASP A 445 -13.61 -19.62 -11.47
N THR A 446 -12.59 -20.02 -12.24
CA THR A 446 -11.32 -20.51 -11.69
C THR A 446 -10.61 -19.42 -10.89
N LEU A 447 -10.51 -18.20 -11.43
CA LEU A 447 -9.88 -17.06 -10.77
C LEU A 447 -10.61 -16.69 -9.47
N ASN A 448 -11.93 -16.57 -9.51
CA ASN A 448 -12.75 -16.26 -8.34
C ASN A 448 -12.62 -17.33 -7.24
N TRP A 449 -12.47 -18.60 -7.63
CA TRP A 449 -12.27 -19.71 -6.69
C TRP A 449 -10.89 -19.65 -6.01
N PHE A 450 -9.81 -19.43 -6.75
CA PHE A 450 -8.47 -19.24 -6.17
C PHE A 450 -8.43 -18.03 -5.24
N LEU A 451 -9.06 -16.92 -5.68
CA LEU A 451 -9.16 -15.71 -4.89
C LEU A 451 -9.89 -15.93 -3.55
N ASP A 452 -11.04 -16.62 -3.57
CA ASP A 452 -11.79 -16.91 -2.35
C ASP A 452 -10.99 -17.74 -1.34
N VAL A 453 -10.31 -18.78 -1.83
CA VAL A 453 -9.46 -19.64 -0.98
C VAL A 453 -8.32 -18.83 -0.37
N GLU A 454 -7.62 -18.02 -1.16
CA GLU A 454 -6.48 -17.24 -0.68
C GLU A 454 -6.89 -16.08 0.25
N LEU A 455 -8.02 -15.42 0.03
CA LEU A 455 -8.51 -14.38 0.95
C LEU A 455 -8.95 -14.96 2.30
N ARG A 456 -9.53 -16.16 2.34
CA ARG A 456 -9.81 -16.87 3.61
C ARG A 456 -8.52 -17.25 4.31
N ARG A 457 -7.53 -17.72 3.56
CA ARG A 457 -6.22 -18.06 4.12
C ARG A 457 -5.49 -16.84 4.66
N ALA A 458 -5.51 -15.72 3.95
CA ALA A 458 -4.98 -14.44 4.43
C ALA A 458 -5.67 -14.01 5.73
N GLU A 459 -7.00 -14.15 5.81
CA GLU A 459 -7.75 -13.86 7.03
C GLU A 459 -7.28 -14.69 8.23
N HIS A 460 -7.21 -16.02 8.08
CA HIS A 460 -6.87 -16.91 9.18
C HIS A 460 -5.44 -16.65 9.68
N VAL A 461 -4.50 -16.41 8.76
CA VAL A 461 -3.10 -16.12 9.11
C VAL A 461 -2.98 -14.76 9.77
N LEU A 462 -3.59 -13.71 9.23
CA LEU A 462 -3.58 -12.38 9.84
C LEU A 462 -4.24 -12.38 11.23
N ASP A 463 -5.35 -13.11 11.39
CA ASP A 463 -6.05 -13.26 12.66
C ASP A 463 -5.18 -13.98 13.71
N ALA A 464 -4.53 -15.09 13.33
CA ALA A 464 -3.58 -15.79 14.18
C ALA A 464 -2.42 -14.86 14.61
N TYR A 465 -1.80 -14.14 13.66
CA TYR A 465 -0.73 -13.20 13.97
C TYR A 465 -1.20 -12.07 14.90
N SER A 466 -2.31 -11.42 14.56
CA SER A 466 -2.81 -10.27 15.31
C SER A 466 -3.18 -10.61 16.76
N LYS A 467 -3.61 -11.85 17.02
CA LYS A 467 -3.94 -12.35 18.37
C LYS A 467 -2.74 -12.75 19.19
N THR A 468 -1.65 -13.16 18.55
CA THR A 468 -0.51 -13.84 19.21
C THR A 468 0.79 -13.06 19.13
N ILE A 469 0.82 -11.94 18.39
CA ILE A 469 2.03 -11.17 18.18
C ILE A 469 2.60 -10.66 19.52
N ASP A 470 3.83 -11.07 19.78
CA ASP A 470 4.66 -10.57 20.86
C ASP A 470 5.77 -9.71 20.25
N PHE A 471 5.76 -8.41 20.56
CA PHE A 471 6.76 -7.46 20.07
C PHE A 471 8.10 -7.59 20.78
N ASN A 472 8.15 -8.22 21.95
CA ASN A 472 9.35 -8.33 22.77
C ASN A 472 9.50 -9.75 23.33
N PRO A 473 9.71 -10.74 22.44
CA PRO A 473 9.84 -12.12 22.87
C PRO A 473 11.13 -12.36 23.67
N ASP A 474 11.16 -13.48 24.39
CA ASP A 474 12.40 -14.00 24.98
C ASP A 474 13.37 -14.44 23.86
N PRO A 475 14.53 -13.79 23.69
CA PRO A 475 15.49 -14.12 22.64
C PRO A 475 16.02 -15.56 22.74
N THR A 476 16.01 -16.16 23.94
CA THR A 476 16.49 -17.54 24.14
C THR A 476 15.54 -18.59 23.54
N SER A 477 14.31 -18.19 23.19
CA SER A 477 13.33 -19.08 22.56
C SER A 477 13.58 -19.27 21.05
N ALA A 478 14.21 -18.30 20.38
CA ALA A 478 14.37 -18.30 18.92
C ALA A 478 15.10 -19.54 18.38
N PRO A 479 16.24 -19.97 18.95
CA PRO A 479 16.93 -21.18 18.48
C PRO A 479 16.11 -22.47 18.51
N ASN A 480 15.07 -22.55 19.33
CA ASN A 480 14.23 -23.74 19.49
C ASN A 480 13.10 -23.82 18.45
N GLN A 481 12.94 -22.80 17.61
CA GLN A 481 11.88 -22.76 16.61
C GLN A 481 12.19 -23.72 15.44
N ALA A 482 11.28 -24.67 15.19
CA ALA A 482 11.47 -25.69 14.16
C ALA A 482 11.56 -25.12 12.73
N ILE A 483 11.04 -23.90 12.51
CA ILE A 483 11.04 -23.21 11.21
C ILE A 483 12.46 -22.97 10.65
N HIS A 484 13.49 -22.85 11.50
CA HIS A 484 14.88 -22.62 11.05
C HIS A 484 15.42 -23.76 10.17
N ARG A 485 14.85 -24.97 10.29
CA ARG A 485 15.14 -26.11 9.39
C ARG A 485 14.92 -25.78 7.91
N PHE A 486 14.04 -24.83 7.62
CA PHE A 486 13.72 -24.40 6.25
C PHE A 486 14.53 -23.20 5.77
N TYR A 487 15.26 -22.55 6.66
CA TYR A 487 15.98 -21.31 6.35
C TYR A 487 17.43 -21.39 6.86
N HIS A 488 17.69 -20.90 8.07
CA HIS A 488 19.04 -20.82 8.65
C HIS A 488 19.83 -22.14 8.54
N THR A 489 19.23 -23.28 8.89
CA THR A 489 19.89 -24.59 8.79
C THR A 489 20.29 -24.93 7.35
N ARG A 490 19.52 -24.50 6.34
CA ARG A 490 19.83 -24.79 4.93
C ARG A 490 20.94 -23.89 4.38
N LEU A 491 21.03 -22.66 4.87
CA LEU A 491 22.07 -21.71 4.49
C LEU A 491 23.40 -22.00 5.17
N GLN A 492 23.38 -22.48 6.41
CA GLN A 492 24.57 -22.71 7.22
C GLN A 492 25.64 -23.52 6.47
N SER A 493 26.82 -22.91 6.29
CA SER A 493 27.97 -23.47 5.59
C SER A 493 27.68 -23.93 4.15
N GLY A 494 26.64 -23.36 3.50
CA GLY A 494 26.19 -23.77 2.17
C GLY A 494 25.74 -25.23 2.10
N CYS A 495 25.35 -25.84 3.22
CA CYS A 495 25.15 -27.29 3.31
C CYS A 495 24.09 -27.80 2.32
N ARG A 496 22.94 -27.11 2.19
CA ARG A 496 21.87 -27.53 1.28
C ARG A 496 22.22 -27.28 -0.18
N PHE A 497 22.96 -26.22 -0.47
CA PHE A 497 23.46 -25.96 -1.81
C PHE A 497 24.40 -27.09 -2.28
N ARG A 498 25.36 -27.49 -1.42
CA ARG A 498 26.25 -28.62 -1.68
C ARG A 498 25.51 -29.96 -1.73
N GLU A 499 24.48 -30.15 -0.93
CA GLU A 499 23.61 -31.33 -1.01
C GLU A 499 22.95 -31.45 -2.40
N PHE A 500 22.50 -30.34 -2.98
CA PHE A 500 21.85 -30.33 -4.29
C PHE A 500 22.83 -30.42 -5.46
N TYR A 501 23.95 -29.69 -5.38
CA TYR A 501 24.82 -29.42 -6.54
C TYR A 501 26.24 -29.95 -6.38
N SER A 502 26.59 -30.57 -5.24
CA SER A 502 27.91 -31.15 -4.94
C SER A 502 29.07 -30.13 -4.94
N GLU A 503 30.30 -30.63 -4.82
CA GLU A 503 31.55 -29.85 -4.97
C GLU A 503 31.81 -29.41 -6.42
N ARG A 504 31.05 -29.93 -7.40
CA ARG A 504 31.14 -29.57 -8.81
C ARG A 504 29.77 -29.20 -9.38
N CYS A 505 29.28 -28.01 -9.03
CA CYS A 505 27.93 -27.55 -9.37
C CYS A 505 27.66 -27.50 -10.88
N LEU A 506 28.59 -27.02 -11.70
CA LEU A 506 28.40 -26.92 -13.16
C LEU A 506 28.30 -28.30 -13.82
N ASP A 507 29.09 -29.27 -13.36
CA ASP A 507 29.01 -30.66 -13.85
C ASP A 507 27.63 -31.27 -13.53
N VAL A 508 27.13 -31.04 -12.31
CA VAL A 508 25.80 -31.52 -11.91
C VAL A 508 24.69 -30.87 -12.73
N LEU A 509 24.82 -29.59 -13.07
CA LEU A 509 23.88 -28.83 -13.90
C LEU A 509 24.03 -29.12 -15.40
N GLY A 510 25.05 -29.87 -15.82
CA GLY A 510 25.34 -30.12 -17.24
C GLY A 510 25.81 -28.87 -18.00
N VAL A 511 26.42 -27.91 -17.31
CA VAL A 511 26.93 -26.64 -17.87
C VAL A 511 28.44 -26.74 -18.07
N GLN A 512 28.93 -26.26 -19.21
CA GLN A 512 30.36 -26.32 -19.51
C GLN A 512 31.17 -25.47 -18.54
N SER A 513 32.17 -26.08 -17.92
CA SER A 513 33.08 -25.38 -17.01
C SER A 513 34.00 -24.41 -17.76
N PRO A 514 34.25 -23.19 -17.23
CA PRO A 514 35.12 -22.20 -17.88
C PRO A 514 36.62 -22.54 -17.79
N LYS A 515 37.02 -23.43 -16.87
CA LYS A 515 38.42 -23.92 -16.71
C LYS A 515 38.43 -25.31 -16.04
N ALA A 516 39.51 -26.07 -16.20
CA ALA A 516 39.60 -27.47 -15.75
C ALA A 516 39.34 -27.68 -14.23
N ASP A 517 39.75 -26.73 -13.40
CA ASP A 517 39.64 -26.80 -11.93
C ASP A 517 38.58 -25.86 -11.35
N PHE A 518 37.59 -25.41 -12.14
CA PHE A 518 36.49 -24.58 -11.63
C PHE A 518 35.53 -25.43 -10.78
N ASP A 519 35.55 -25.23 -9.46
CA ASP A 519 34.71 -25.97 -8.51
C ASP A 519 33.51 -25.13 -8.01
N THR A 520 32.72 -25.70 -7.10
CA THR A 520 31.60 -24.97 -6.49
C THR A 520 32.07 -23.75 -5.69
N ASN A 521 33.25 -23.76 -5.07
CA ASN A 521 33.76 -22.58 -4.36
C ASN A 521 34.09 -21.45 -5.32
N ASP A 522 34.72 -21.77 -6.45
CA ASP A 522 34.97 -20.81 -7.53
C ASP A 522 33.64 -20.21 -8.02
N PHE A 523 32.62 -21.03 -8.27
CA PHE A 523 31.28 -20.56 -8.67
C PHE A 523 30.68 -19.58 -7.65
N LEU A 524 30.68 -19.95 -6.36
CA LEU A 524 30.09 -19.15 -5.29
C LEU A 524 30.80 -17.79 -5.09
N ASN A 525 32.11 -17.72 -5.39
CA ASN A 525 32.92 -16.52 -5.22
C ASN A 525 33.14 -15.73 -6.52
N THR A 526 32.55 -16.15 -7.64
CA THR A 526 32.63 -15.43 -8.90
C THR A 526 31.63 -14.26 -8.92
N PRO A 527 32.03 -13.04 -9.32
CA PRO A 527 31.12 -11.89 -9.46
C PRO A 527 29.93 -12.16 -10.38
N LEU A 528 28.79 -11.56 -10.05
CA LEU A 528 27.53 -11.74 -10.77
C LEU A 528 27.17 -10.47 -11.55
N THR A 529 26.68 -10.64 -12.78
CA THR A 529 25.94 -9.62 -13.51
C THR A 529 24.54 -10.14 -13.76
N ILE A 530 23.50 -9.45 -13.30
CA ILE A 530 22.10 -9.85 -13.53
C ILE A 530 21.39 -8.73 -14.29
N ASN A 531 20.81 -9.02 -15.45
CA ASN A 531 20.14 -8.04 -16.32
C ASN A 531 21.01 -6.79 -16.59
N GLY A 532 22.32 -6.99 -16.78
CA GLY A 532 23.30 -5.92 -16.99
C GLY A 532 23.71 -5.13 -15.74
N VAL A 533 23.21 -5.47 -14.55
CA VAL A 533 23.57 -4.83 -13.27
C VAL A 533 24.57 -5.71 -12.51
N ALA A 534 25.63 -5.12 -11.97
CA ALA A 534 26.67 -5.84 -11.23
C ALA A 534 26.27 -6.09 -9.78
N TYR A 535 26.48 -7.31 -9.30
CA TYR A 535 26.20 -7.77 -7.94
C TYR A 535 27.41 -8.48 -7.32
N PRO A 536 27.58 -8.43 -5.99
CA PRO A 536 28.48 -9.32 -5.25
C PRO A 536 28.34 -10.80 -5.63
N PRO A 537 29.38 -11.63 -5.40
CA PRO A 537 29.29 -13.07 -5.60
C PRO A 537 28.18 -13.73 -4.79
N LEU A 538 27.69 -14.90 -5.24
CA LEU A 538 26.60 -15.61 -4.56
C LEU A 538 26.91 -15.92 -3.08
N GLN A 539 28.16 -16.20 -2.74
CA GLN A 539 28.60 -16.45 -1.36
C GLN A 539 28.27 -15.27 -0.43
N HIS A 540 28.40 -14.03 -0.92
CA HIS A 540 28.07 -12.84 -0.13
C HIS A 540 26.62 -12.87 0.35
N TYR A 541 25.69 -13.25 -0.53
CA TYR A 541 24.26 -13.33 -0.20
C TYR A 541 23.93 -14.51 0.71
N ILE A 542 24.63 -15.64 0.55
CA ILE A 542 24.49 -16.77 1.47
C ILE A 542 24.95 -16.36 2.88
N ASP A 543 26.09 -15.70 3.00
CA ASP A 543 26.64 -15.27 4.29
C ASP A 543 25.75 -14.19 4.93
N GLN A 544 25.33 -13.18 4.15
CA GLN A 544 24.45 -12.12 4.61
C GLN A 544 23.10 -12.67 5.06
N ALA A 545 22.46 -13.55 4.27
CA ALA A 545 21.21 -14.16 4.66
C ALA A 545 21.40 -15.02 5.91
N THR A 546 22.48 -15.80 6.01
CA THR A 546 22.77 -16.61 7.20
C THR A 546 22.84 -15.74 8.45
N ASP A 547 23.51 -14.59 8.38
CA ASP A 547 23.65 -13.64 9.49
C ASP A 547 22.34 -12.93 9.87
N ILE A 548 21.54 -12.50 8.88
CA ILE A 548 20.26 -11.80 9.13
C ILE A 548 19.26 -12.71 9.84
N ILE A 549 19.16 -13.97 9.40
CA ILE A 549 18.22 -14.95 9.94
C ILE A 549 18.86 -15.95 10.91
N ASP A 550 20.00 -15.58 11.52
CA ASP A 550 20.64 -16.33 12.60
C ASP A 550 19.78 -16.25 13.88
N PRO A 551 19.19 -17.36 14.36
CA PRO A 551 18.38 -17.34 15.57
C PRO A 551 19.19 -17.18 16.86
N TYR A 552 20.51 -17.33 16.80
CA TYR A 552 21.41 -17.17 17.95
C TYR A 552 21.93 -15.73 18.11
N LYS A 553 21.69 -14.86 17.12
CA LYS A 553 22.21 -13.49 17.10
C LYS A 553 21.34 -12.52 17.88
N GLN A 554 21.82 -12.10 19.05
CA GLN A 554 21.22 -11.01 19.85
C GLN A 554 21.18 -9.70 19.05
N GLY A 555 20.10 -8.94 19.19
CA GLY A 555 19.84 -7.74 18.38
C GLY A 555 19.45 -8.04 16.92
N GLY A 556 19.39 -9.32 16.52
CA GLY A 556 19.03 -9.80 15.19
C GLY A 556 17.64 -10.43 15.15
N LEU A 557 17.52 -11.60 14.52
CA LEU A 557 16.26 -12.34 14.39
C LEU A 557 15.64 -12.69 15.75
N SER A 558 16.47 -12.96 16.77
CA SER A 558 16.00 -13.33 18.11
C SER A 558 15.16 -12.26 18.81
N ASP A 559 15.34 -10.99 18.40
CA ASP A 559 14.70 -9.83 19.02
C ASP A 559 13.54 -9.27 18.19
N GLN A 560 13.27 -9.90 17.02
CA GLN A 560 12.16 -9.56 16.14
C GLN A 560 10.83 -9.97 16.76
N PRO A 561 9.73 -9.27 16.42
CA PRO A 561 8.39 -9.70 16.83
C PRO A 561 8.10 -11.10 16.34
N VAL A 562 7.46 -11.90 17.18
CA VAL A 562 7.06 -13.28 16.87
C VAL A 562 5.55 -13.42 17.00
N ALA A 563 4.96 -14.30 16.20
CA ALA A 563 3.55 -14.66 16.32
C ALA A 563 3.37 -16.13 15.98
N PHE A 564 2.26 -16.72 16.40
CA PHE A 564 1.93 -18.09 16.06
C PHE A 564 1.56 -18.20 14.57
N GLY A 565 2.27 -19.05 13.84
CA GLY A 565 2.04 -19.32 12.44
C GLY A 565 2.15 -20.80 12.10
N LEU A 566 1.92 -21.12 10.83
CA LEU A 566 1.95 -22.51 10.34
C LEU A 566 3.37 -22.99 10.00
N GLY A 567 4.34 -22.10 9.87
CA GLY A 567 5.73 -22.34 9.46
C GLY A 567 5.87 -22.67 7.97
N ASP A 568 5.06 -23.61 7.47
CA ASP A 568 5.10 -24.15 6.11
C ASP A 568 3.73 -24.07 5.43
N GLY A 569 2.96 -23.03 5.74
CA GLY A 569 1.55 -22.95 5.40
C GLY A 569 1.24 -22.70 3.92
N HIS A 570 2.10 -23.05 2.94
CA HIS A 570 1.97 -22.79 1.50
C HIS A 570 0.87 -23.63 0.79
N ALA A 571 0.59 -23.37 -0.49
CA ALA A 571 -0.48 -24.05 -1.26
C ALA A 571 -0.29 -25.56 -1.42
N GLY A 572 0.92 -26.08 -1.18
CA GLY A 572 1.18 -27.53 -1.10
C GLY A 572 0.68 -28.16 0.20
N ASN A 573 0.53 -27.37 1.25
CA ASN A 573 0.07 -27.77 2.58
C ASN A 573 -1.34 -27.20 2.89
N LEU A 574 -2.13 -27.00 1.83
CA LEU A 574 -3.56 -26.67 1.91
C LEU A 574 -4.33 -27.60 0.98
N MET A 575 -5.20 -28.44 1.53
CA MET A 575 -6.09 -29.28 0.74
C MET A 575 -7.43 -28.60 0.51
N VAL A 576 -8.00 -28.82 -0.68
CA VAL A 576 -9.24 -28.19 -1.13
C VAL A 576 -10.14 -29.19 -1.85
N THR A 577 -11.46 -29.03 -1.71
CA THR A 577 -12.46 -29.75 -2.51
C THR A 577 -12.69 -29.05 -3.84
N GLU A 578 -12.75 -29.81 -4.93
CA GLU A 578 -12.91 -29.27 -6.27
C GLU A 578 -14.37 -29.09 -6.62
N ASN A 579 -14.86 -27.87 -6.43
CA ASN A 579 -16.12 -27.48 -7.01
C ASN A 579 -16.00 -26.07 -7.58
N LEU A 580 -15.33 -26.00 -8.73
CA LEU A 580 -15.00 -24.77 -9.45
C LEU A 580 -16.27 -24.07 -10.01
N LYS A 581 -17.44 -24.71 -9.98
CA LYS A 581 -18.74 -24.17 -10.45
C LYS A 581 -19.51 -23.44 -9.34
N GLY A 582 -18.82 -22.62 -8.55
CA GLY A 582 -19.44 -21.58 -7.71
C GLY A 582 -19.85 -21.95 -6.28
N SER A 583 -19.51 -23.13 -5.76
CA SER A 583 -19.66 -23.41 -4.32
C SER A 583 -18.38 -23.07 -3.55
N VAL A 584 -18.52 -22.58 -2.30
CA VAL A 584 -17.37 -22.28 -1.43
C VAL A 584 -16.53 -23.54 -1.23
N ALA A 585 -15.25 -23.48 -1.58
CA ALA A 585 -14.34 -24.62 -1.42
C ALA A 585 -14.16 -24.94 0.07
N LYS A 586 -14.33 -26.20 0.47
CA LYS A 586 -13.79 -26.64 1.76
C LYS A 586 -12.27 -26.64 1.64
N ALA A 587 -11.60 -26.05 2.62
CA ALA A 587 -10.15 -25.95 2.65
C ALA A 587 -9.65 -26.37 4.04
N ILE A 588 -8.67 -27.25 4.10
CA ILE A 588 -8.03 -27.67 5.35
C ILE A 588 -6.50 -27.52 5.25
N TYR A 589 -5.90 -26.97 6.29
CA TYR A 589 -4.45 -26.94 6.45
C TYR A 589 -3.95 -28.32 6.84
N ILE A 590 -2.76 -28.67 6.38
CA ILE A 590 -2.10 -29.94 6.69
C ILE A 590 -0.63 -29.67 7.01
N ASP A 591 0.06 -30.67 7.57
CA ASP A 591 1.50 -30.66 7.84
C ASP A 591 1.95 -29.56 8.82
N TYR A 592 1.61 -29.76 10.10
CA TYR A 592 1.89 -28.76 11.16
C TYR A 592 3.28 -28.93 11.80
N GLU A 593 4.20 -29.67 11.18
CA GLU A 593 5.46 -30.11 11.80
C GLU A 593 6.41 -28.97 12.20
N VAL A 594 6.21 -27.77 11.65
CA VAL A 594 6.96 -26.55 11.97
C VAL A 594 6.09 -25.39 12.46
N SER A 595 4.79 -25.62 12.66
CA SER A 595 3.92 -24.61 13.24
C SER A 595 4.47 -24.19 14.60
N GLY A 596 4.24 -22.93 14.99
CA GLY A 596 4.73 -22.41 16.26
C GLY A 596 4.87 -20.90 16.24
N THR A 597 5.52 -20.38 17.28
CA THR A 597 5.73 -18.94 17.46
C THR A 597 7.08 -18.54 16.87
N HIS A 598 7.06 -17.75 15.79
CA HIS A 598 8.25 -17.28 15.08
C HIS A 598 7.96 -15.96 14.35
N SER A 599 8.97 -15.32 13.76
CA SER A 599 8.77 -14.07 13.01
C SER A 599 7.70 -14.25 11.90
N PRO A 600 6.67 -13.39 11.82
CA PRO A 600 5.67 -13.44 10.74
C PRO A 600 6.27 -13.29 9.34
N PHE A 601 7.37 -12.54 9.23
CA PHE A 601 8.09 -12.32 7.96
C PHE A 601 8.86 -13.56 7.51
N LEU A 602 9.39 -14.32 8.48
CA LEU A 602 10.01 -15.62 8.22
C LEU A 602 8.95 -16.70 7.88
N ASP A 603 7.79 -16.66 8.54
CA ASP A 603 6.67 -17.57 8.28
C ASP A 603 6.11 -17.43 6.87
N MET A 604 5.88 -16.17 6.44
CA MET A 604 5.26 -15.87 5.15
C MET A 604 6.18 -16.12 3.94
N ALA A 605 7.50 -16.10 4.11
CA ALA A 605 8.45 -16.12 3.00
C ALA A 605 8.26 -17.34 2.07
N LYS A 606 8.15 -18.55 2.63
CA LYS A 606 7.84 -19.77 1.86
C LYS A 606 6.52 -19.69 1.12
N SER A 607 5.47 -19.20 1.79
CA SER A 607 4.16 -19.06 1.14
C SER A 607 4.23 -18.07 -0.02
N ILE A 608 4.97 -16.98 0.11
CA ILE A 608 5.13 -16.00 -0.97
C ILE A 608 5.94 -16.63 -2.10
N TYR A 609 7.09 -17.23 -1.83
CA TYR A 609 7.92 -17.76 -2.89
C TYR A 609 7.24 -18.93 -3.64
N ILE A 610 6.64 -19.87 -2.90
CA ILE A 610 6.03 -21.05 -3.51
C ILE A 610 4.71 -20.71 -4.22
N ASP A 611 3.88 -19.85 -3.63
CA ASP A 611 2.55 -19.58 -4.16
C ASP A 611 2.55 -18.39 -5.16
N ALA A 612 3.33 -17.34 -4.92
CA ALA A 612 3.36 -16.15 -5.77
C ALA A 612 4.38 -16.25 -6.90
N PHE A 613 5.62 -16.68 -6.62
CA PHE A 613 6.64 -16.95 -7.64
C PHE A 613 6.47 -18.34 -8.27
N PHE A 614 5.25 -18.85 -8.32
CA PHE A 614 4.89 -20.18 -8.83
C PHE A 614 5.44 -20.42 -10.25
N ASN A 615 5.31 -19.41 -11.12
CA ASN A 615 5.83 -19.42 -12.48
C ASN A 615 7.35 -19.65 -12.56
N ALA A 616 8.13 -19.11 -11.62
CA ALA A 616 9.58 -19.27 -11.57
C ALA A 616 9.99 -20.56 -10.85
N LEU A 617 9.37 -20.86 -9.71
CA LEU A 617 9.70 -22.04 -8.92
C LEU A 617 9.31 -23.35 -9.61
N TYR A 618 8.20 -23.36 -10.36
CA TYR A 618 7.69 -24.53 -11.09
C TYR A 618 7.91 -24.44 -12.60
N ALA A 619 8.82 -23.58 -13.06
CA ALA A 619 9.15 -23.44 -14.48
C ALA A 619 9.57 -24.78 -15.14
N ASP A 620 10.19 -25.67 -14.37
CA ASP A 620 10.59 -27.01 -14.81
C ASP A 620 9.39 -27.92 -15.15
N LEU A 621 8.26 -27.71 -14.48
CA LEU A 621 7.01 -28.44 -14.70
C LEU A 621 6.09 -27.75 -15.71
N LEU A 622 6.19 -26.43 -15.81
CA LEU A 622 5.35 -25.61 -16.68
C LEU A 622 5.89 -25.52 -18.11
N SER A 623 7.19 -25.78 -18.32
CA SER A 623 7.85 -25.52 -19.60
C SER A 623 9.03 -26.46 -19.81
N ASP A 624 9.20 -26.95 -21.04
CA ASP A 624 10.31 -27.83 -21.42
C ASP A 624 11.67 -27.11 -21.34
N THR A 625 11.67 -25.81 -21.64
CA THR A 625 12.83 -24.92 -21.54
C THR A 625 12.38 -23.50 -21.20
N THR A 626 13.24 -22.75 -20.50
CA THR A 626 13.11 -21.30 -20.30
C THR A 626 14.20 -20.51 -21.03
N THR A 627 14.97 -21.09 -21.96
CA THR A 627 15.99 -20.33 -22.72
C THR A 627 15.41 -19.58 -23.92
N GLU A 628 14.23 -19.97 -24.40
CA GLU A 628 13.57 -19.36 -25.56
C GLU A 628 12.08 -19.16 -25.29
N LEU A 629 11.50 -18.10 -25.88
CA LEU A 629 10.06 -17.90 -25.92
C LEU A 629 9.45 -18.86 -26.94
N SER A 630 8.88 -19.97 -26.46
CA SER A 630 8.15 -20.94 -27.27
C SER A 630 6.68 -20.97 -26.88
N LYS A 631 5.82 -21.53 -27.75
CA LYS A 631 4.40 -21.74 -27.43
C LYS A 631 4.17 -22.72 -26.25
N SER A 632 5.16 -23.54 -25.89
CA SER A 632 5.09 -24.45 -24.74
C SER A 632 5.57 -23.83 -23.43
N ASN A 633 6.09 -22.60 -23.46
CA ASN A 633 6.59 -21.92 -22.27
C ASN A 633 5.46 -21.28 -21.45
N LYS A 634 4.74 -22.11 -20.66
CA LYS A 634 3.68 -21.65 -19.73
C LYS A 634 4.22 -20.96 -18.47
N SER A 635 5.54 -21.05 -18.22
CA SER A 635 6.15 -20.34 -17.10
C SER A 635 6.15 -18.83 -17.30
N GLY A 636 6.19 -18.35 -18.56
CA GLY A 636 6.35 -16.93 -18.88
C GLY A 636 7.75 -16.40 -18.55
N ALA A 637 8.71 -17.27 -18.28
CA ALA A 637 10.09 -16.93 -17.97
C ALA A 637 11.02 -17.17 -19.17
N THR A 638 11.94 -16.24 -19.40
CA THR A 638 13.11 -16.47 -20.26
C THR A 638 14.39 -16.20 -19.49
N VAL A 639 15.42 -17.02 -19.67
CA VAL A 639 16.71 -16.88 -19.01
C VAL A 639 17.84 -17.31 -19.93
N SER A 640 18.92 -16.54 -19.95
CA SER A 640 20.20 -16.89 -20.57
C SER A 640 21.32 -16.66 -19.57
N TRP A 641 22.39 -17.44 -19.66
CA TRP A 641 23.55 -17.28 -18.80
C TRP A 641 24.85 -17.49 -19.58
N ASN A 642 25.90 -16.84 -19.11
CA ASN A 642 27.26 -16.98 -19.62
C ASN A 642 28.22 -17.06 -18.43
N ILE A 643 29.06 -18.09 -18.41
CA ILE A 643 30.00 -18.34 -17.32
C ILE A 643 31.41 -18.19 -17.84
N GLN A 644 32.14 -17.26 -17.23
CA GLN A 644 33.54 -16.98 -17.48
C GLN A 644 34.35 -17.24 -16.21
N PRO A 645 35.69 -17.36 -16.29
CA PRO A 645 36.52 -17.60 -15.11
C PRO A 645 36.39 -16.54 -14.00
N HIS A 646 35.92 -15.32 -14.33
CA HIS A 646 35.86 -14.17 -13.43
C HIS A 646 34.52 -13.42 -13.46
N ALA A 647 33.51 -13.95 -14.16
CA ALA A 647 32.20 -13.33 -14.26
C ALA A 647 31.13 -14.39 -14.56
N ILE A 648 29.97 -14.26 -13.93
CA ILE A 648 28.75 -15.01 -14.26
C ILE A 648 27.70 -13.98 -14.68
N ASP A 649 27.33 -13.98 -15.94
CA ASP A 649 26.28 -13.10 -16.48
C ASP A 649 24.98 -13.90 -16.60
N ILE A 650 23.87 -13.34 -16.10
CA ILE A 650 22.53 -13.93 -16.17
C ILE A 650 21.55 -12.85 -16.63
N ASP A 651 20.89 -13.07 -17.75
CA ASP A 651 19.79 -12.21 -18.19
C ASP A 651 18.49 -13.00 -18.11
N TYR A 652 17.47 -12.43 -17.48
CA TYR A 652 16.16 -13.03 -17.38
C TYR A 652 15.02 -12.03 -17.54
N LYS A 653 13.87 -12.57 -17.97
CA LYS A 653 12.58 -11.89 -17.95
C LYS A 653 11.57 -12.85 -17.33
N LEU A 654 10.73 -12.35 -16.43
CA LEU A 654 9.68 -13.13 -15.79
C LEU A 654 8.35 -12.40 -15.97
N GLN A 655 7.39 -13.05 -16.64
CA GLN A 655 6.01 -12.62 -16.70
C GLN A 655 5.13 -13.67 -16.02
N VAL A 656 4.60 -13.32 -14.85
CA VAL A 656 3.72 -14.20 -14.09
C VAL A 656 2.26 -14.06 -14.52
N ASP A 657 1.46 -15.09 -14.28
CA ASP A 657 0.05 -15.11 -14.66
C ASP A 657 -0.83 -14.30 -13.69
N THR A 658 -2.10 -14.12 -14.05
CA THR A 658 -3.08 -13.40 -13.22
C THR A 658 -3.31 -14.07 -11.86
N ILE A 659 -3.28 -15.41 -11.78
CA ILE A 659 -3.43 -16.11 -10.49
C ILE A 659 -2.20 -15.81 -9.60
N SER A 660 -0.97 -15.87 -10.12
CA SER A 660 0.26 -15.58 -9.36
C SER A 660 0.24 -14.16 -8.81
N ARG A 661 -0.09 -13.18 -9.66
CA ARG A 661 -0.16 -11.78 -9.25
C ARG A 661 -1.17 -11.59 -8.13
N LEU A 662 -2.39 -12.12 -8.30
CA LEU A 662 -3.46 -11.98 -7.33
C LEU A 662 -3.13 -12.68 -6.00
N VAL A 663 -2.55 -13.89 -6.04
CA VAL A 663 -2.08 -14.61 -4.85
C VAL A 663 -0.99 -13.80 -4.12
N ALA A 664 -0.02 -13.25 -4.86
CA ALA A 664 1.04 -12.41 -4.31
C ALA A 664 0.43 -11.20 -3.59
N MET A 665 -0.42 -10.47 -4.29
CA MET A 665 -0.98 -9.23 -3.79
C MET A 665 -1.92 -9.46 -2.61
N VAL A 666 -2.69 -10.55 -2.57
CA VAL A 666 -3.51 -10.90 -1.38
C VAL A 666 -2.64 -11.10 -0.15
N LYS A 667 -1.52 -11.83 -0.28
CA LYS A 667 -0.58 -12.05 0.84
C LYS A 667 0.14 -10.76 1.26
N LEU A 668 0.56 -9.96 0.28
CA LEU A 668 1.26 -8.71 0.54
C LEU A 668 0.32 -7.66 1.16
N GLU A 669 -0.87 -7.48 0.61
CA GLU A 669 -1.84 -6.46 1.01
C GLU A 669 -2.60 -6.79 2.29
N TYR A 670 -3.02 -8.05 2.46
CA TYR A 670 -3.94 -8.44 3.54
C TYR A 670 -3.29 -9.29 4.63
N VAL A 671 -1.98 -9.53 4.56
CA VAL A 671 -1.24 -10.20 5.64
C VAL A 671 0.01 -9.41 6.00
N LEU A 672 0.97 -9.30 5.07
CA LEU A 672 2.27 -8.71 5.40
C LEU A 672 2.21 -7.20 5.66
N LEU A 673 1.51 -6.42 4.83
CA LEU A 673 1.41 -4.97 5.00
C LEU A 673 0.76 -4.60 6.34
N PRO A 674 -0.39 -5.19 6.76
CA PRO A 674 -0.97 -4.93 8.07
C PRO A 674 -0.04 -5.29 9.24
N VAL A 675 0.66 -6.43 9.16
CA VAL A 675 1.63 -6.85 10.19
C VAL A 675 2.83 -5.92 10.21
N PHE A 676 3.33 -5.50 9.05
CA PHE A 676 4.40 -4.53 8.93
C PHE A 676 4.01 -3.19 9.53
N ASP A 677 2.84 -2.65 9.18
CA ASP A 677 2.36 -1.39 9.75
C ASP A 677 2.21 -1.49 11.26
N LEU A 678 1.73 -2.63 11.75
CA LEU A 678 1.62 -2.90 13.19
C LEU A 678 2.99 -2.93 13.89
N VAL A 679 3.97 -3.62 13.31
CA VAL A 679 5.35 -3.68 13.84
C VAL A 679 6.01 -2.32 13.76
N ASN A 680 5.91 -1.63 12.63
CA ASN A 680 6.55 -0.34 12.38
C ASN A 680 6.00 0.78 13.26
N ARG A 681 4.69 0.75 13.59
CA ARG A 681 4.08 1.66 14.58
C ARG A 681 4.56 1.39 16.00
N ASN A 682 4.92 0.14 16.31
CA ASN A 682 5.46 -0.23 17.63
C ASN A 682 6.95 0.12 17.75
N ASP A 683 7.74 -0.25 16.74
CA ASP A 683 9.18 -0.03 16.66
C ASP A 683 9.63 0.01 15.18
N THR A 684 10.02 1.20 14.71
CA THR A 684 10.44 1.40 13.32
C THR A 684 11.73 0.67 12.96
N VAL A 685 12.62 0.42 13.92
CA VAL A 685 13.87 -0.33 13.69
C VAL A 685 13.55 -1.80 13.49
N LYS A 686 12.68 -2.38 14.33
CA LYS A 686 12.19 -3.74 14.12
C LYS A 686 11.43 -3.88 12.81
N GLY A 687 10.65 -2.87 12.41
CA GLY A 687 10.01 -2.82 11.09
C GLY A 687 11.01 -2.96 9.95
N SER A 688 12.10 -2.17 9.96
CA SER A 688 13.16 -2.28 8.95
C SER A 688 13.84 -3.65 8.94
N HIS A 689 14.23 -4.18 10.11
CA HIS A 689 14.88 -5.48 10.20
C HIS A 689 13.95 -6.64 9.79
N SER A 690 12.64 -6.52 10.04
CA SER A 690 11.65 -7.50 9.58
C SER A 690 11.62 -7.62 8.05
N LEU A 691 11.91 -6.55 7.32
CA LEU A 691 12.05 -6.59 5.87
C LEU A 691 13.34 -7.29 5.43
N ASP A 692 14.45 -7.05 6.14
CA ASP A 692 15.71 -7.76 5.90
C ASP A 692 15.52 -9.28 6.11
N VAL A 693 14.79 -9.67 7.16
CA VAL A 693 14.39 -11.06 7.44
C VAL A 693 13.58 -11.66 6.29
N LEU A 694 12.58 -10.92 5.78
CA LEU A 694 11.78 -11.37 4.64
C LEU A 694 12.65 -11.56 3.38
N SER A 695 13.52 -10.60 3.07
CA SER A 695 14.45 -10.65 1.93
C SER A 695 15.40 -11.85 2.02
N ALA A 696 16.04 -12.06 3.17
CA ALA A 696 16.94 -13.19 3.41
C ALA A 696 16.20 -14.53 3.30
N ALA A 697 14.98 -14.61 3.83
CA ALA A 697 14.14 -15.81 3.77
C ALA A 697 13.67 -16.11 2.33
N LEU A 698 13.29 -15.10 1.55
CA LEU A 698 12.91 -15.23 0.14
C LEU A 698 14.11 -15.66 -0.73
N PHE A 699 15.30 -15.14 -0.47
CA PHE A 699 16.54 -15.59 -1.10
C PHE A 699 16.80 -17.09 -0.81
N ALA A 700 16.69 -17.51 0.46
CA ALA A 700 16.82 -18.91 0.83
C ALA A 700 15.75 -19.79 0.15
N CYS A 701 14.52 -19.29 0.03
CA CYS A 701 13.47 -19.98 -0.69
C CYS A 701 13.81 -20.19 -2.17
N ALA A 702 14.27 -19.13 -2.84
CA ALA A 702 14.65 -19.18 -4.25
C ALA A 702 15.72 -20.22 -4.54
N LEU A 703 16.77 -20.20 -3.72
CA LEU A 703 17.95 -21.01 -3.98
C LEU A 703 17.81 -22.47 -3.48
N LEU A 704 17.08 -22.70 -2.38
CA LEU A 704 17.19 -23.95 -1.60
C LEU A 704 15.87 -24.70 -1.38
N THR A 705 14.74 -24.21 -1.90
CA THR A 705 13.44 -24.91 -1.75
C THR A 705 13.33 -26.14 -2.64
N ARG A 706 13.72 -26.03 -3.92
CA ARG A 706 13.67 -27.12 -4.90
C ARG A 706 15.05 -27.39 -5.50
N ASN A 707 15.28 -28.63 -5.86
CA ASN A 707 16.52 -29.07 -6.50
C ASN A 707 16.34 -29.02 -8.03
N PHE A 708 17.14 -28.19 -8.70
CA PHE A 708 17.09 -27.99 -10.15
C PHE A 708 18.28 -28.60 -10.89
N LYS A 709 18.94 -29.63 -10.34
CA LYS A 709 20.13 -30.26 -10.95
C LYS A 709 19.94 -30.70 -12.40
N GLN A 710 18.71 -31.00 -12.83
CA GLN A 710 18.39 -31.42 -14.21
C GLN A 710 17.94 -30.28 -15.12
N ARG A 711 17.84 -29.04 -14.59
CA ARG A 711 17.26 -27.87 -15.24
C ARG A 711 18.09 -26.63 -14.91
N ALA A 712 19.25 -26.53 -15.56
CA ALA A 712 20.17 -25.41 -15.38
C ALA A 712 19.51 -24.05 -15.64
N ASP A 713 18.64 -23.99 -16.64
CA ASP A 713 17.83 -22.82 -16.96
C ASP A 713 17.00 -22.36 -15.75
N VAL A 714 16.25 -23.26 -15.11
CA VAL A 714 15.44 -22.96 -13.93
C VAL A 714 16.31 -22.64 -12.71
N PHE A 715 17.47 -23.28 -12.57
CA PHE A 715 18.46 -22.94 -11.56
C PHE A 715 18.93 -21.49 -11.68
N PHE A 716 19.40 -21.05 -12.84
CA PHE A 716 19.88 -19.68 -13.05
C PHE A 716 18.78 -18.64 -12.91
N LEU A 717 17.55 -18.96 -13.34
CA LEU A 717 16.38 -18.10 -13.10
C LEU A 717 16.17 -17.86 -11.60
N ASN A 718 16.12 -18.92 -10.80
CA ASN A 718 15.88 -18.81 -9.36
C ASN A 718 17.08 -18.19 -8.61
N LEU A 719 18.31 -18.44 -9.05
CA LEU A 719 19.51 -17.78 -8.52
C LEU A 719 19.43 -16.26 -8.71
N ALA A 720 19.20 -15.80 -9.95
CA ALA A 720 19.13 -14.38 -10.26
C ALA A 720 17.98 -13.69 -9.52
N LEU A 721 16.81 -14.33 -9.49
CA LEU A 721 15.64 -13.82 -8.78
C LEU A 721 15.88 -13.75 -7.26
N GLY A 722 16.53 -14.76 -6.68
CA GLY A 722 16.91 -14.78 -5.27
C GLY A 722 17.84 -13.63 -4.91
N VAL A 723 18.90 -13.41 -5.70
CA VAL A 723 19.86 -12.31 -5.48
C VAL A 723 19.17 -10.94 -5.53
N ARG A 724 18.27 -10.73 -6.50
CA ARG A 724 17.48 -9.50 -6.56
C ARG A 724 16.49 -9.38 -5.40
N LEU A 725 15.87 -10.46 -4.93
CA LEU A 725 15.00 -10.41 -3.74
C LEU A 725 15.77 -10.05 -2.45
N ALA A 726 17.04 -10.45 -2.35
CA ALA A 726 17.90 -10.09 -1.21
C ALA A 726 18.29 -8.60 -1.19
N THR A 727 18.30 -7.93 -2.35
CA THR A 727 18.85 -6.56 -2.51
C THR A 727 17.79 -5.51 -2.85
N GLU A 728 16.83 -5.90 -3.67
CA GLU A 728 15.88 -5.05 -4.39
C GLU A 728 14.44 -5.57 -4.22
N LEU A 729 14.08 -6.04 -3.02
CA LEU A 729 12.78 -6.67 -2.74
C LEU A 729 11.59 -5.94 -3.39
N ASN A 730 11.48 -4.64 -3.14
CA ASN A 730 10.36 -3.84 -3.65
C ASN A 730 10.35 -3.69 -5.16
N GLU A 731 11.53 -3.62 -5.80
CA GLU A 731 11.62 -3.54 -7.26
C GLU A 731 11.19 -4.87 -7.87
N VAL A 732 11.61 -6.00 -7.31
CA VAL A 732 11.17 -7.33 -7.77
C VAL A 732 9.65 -7.52 -7.59
N LEU A 733 9.09 -7.12 -6.44
CA LEU A 733 7.63 -7.21 -6.20
C LEU A 733 6.85 -6.30 -7.15
N SER A 734 7.38 -5.11 -7.42
CA SER A 734 6.81 -4.13 -8.35
C SER A 734 6.87 -4.63 -9.80
N GLU A 735 8.03 -5.09 -10.27
CA GLU A 735 8.21 -5.59 -11.64
C GLU A 735 7.43 -6.89 -11.89
N THR A 736 7.43 -7.80 -10.92
CA THR A 736 6.82 -9.13 -11.09
C THR A 736 5.30 -9.06 -10.91
N PHE A 737 4.82 -8.36 -9.87
CA PHE A 737 3.41 -8.38 -9.49
C PHE A 737 2.69 -7.05 -9.70
N GLY A 738 3.39 -5.96 -10.03
CA GLY A 738 2.85 -4.60 -10.11
C GLY A 738 2.41 -4.04 -8.75
N TRP A 739 2.91 -4.60 -7.65
CA TRP A 739 2.51 -4.19 -6.31
C TRP A 739 3.52 -3.21 -5.72
N HIS A 740 3.08 -1.98 -5.43
CA HIS A 740 3.95 -0.84 -5.11
C HIS A 740 3.77 -0.30 -3.68
N ARG A 741 3.15 -1.08 -2.79
CA ARG A 741 2.69 -0.58 -1.47
C ARG A 741 3.63 -0.87 -0.31
N PHE A 742 4.64 -1.75 -0.44
CA PHE A 742 5.63 -1.88 0.64
C PHE A 742 6.43 -0.57 0.76
N PRO A 743 6.65 -0.07 1.98
CA PRO A 743 7.61 1.01 2.20
C PRO A 743 9.02 0.64 1.70
N VAL A 744 9.74 1.63 1.18
CA VAL A 744 11.08 1.45 0.61
C VAL A 744 12.06 0.92 1.65
N VAL A 745 12.49 -0.34 1.50
CA VAL A 745 13.61 -0.93 2.24
C VAL A 745 14.82 -0.03 2.03
N ARG A 746 15.37 0.54 3.12
CA ARG A 746 16.72 1.09 3.07
C ARG A 746 17.63 0.04 3.68
N ASN A 747 18.43 -0.63 2.84
CA ASN A 747 19.60 -1.37 3.29
C ASN A 747 20.56 -0.35 3.93
N PRO A 748 20.75 -0.31 5.26
CA PRO A 748 21.64 0.66 5.90
C PRO A 748 23.11 0.18 5.84
N THR A 749 23.36 -1.07 5.45
CA THR A 749 24.58 -1.80 5.83
C THR A 749 25.57 -2.10 4.71
N THR A 750 25.28 -1.82 3.44
CA THR A 750 26.23 -2.12 2.34
C THR A 750 26.84 -0.92 1.63
N GLU A 751 26.30 0.30 1.72
CA GLU A 751 26.97 1.51 1.17
C GLU A 751 27.60 2.41 2.25
N PHE A 752 27.17 2.35 3.52
CA PHE A 752 27.68 3.25 4.56
C PHE A 752 29.04 2.84 5.14
N THR A 753 29.42 1.57 5.03
CA THR A 753 30.62 1.03 5.71
C THR A 753 31.88 1.01 4.85
N GLN A 754 31.79 1.18 3.52
CA GLN A 754 32.98 1.21 2.64
C GLN A 754 33.27 2.58 2.02
N GLY A 755 32.34 3.55 2.08
CA GLY A 755 32.54 4.90 1.54
C GLY A 755 32.69 6.05 2.56
N MET A 756 32.33 5.85 3.83
CA MET A 756 32.39 6.89 4.87
C MET A 756 33.07 6.38 6.14
N GLN A 757 34.35 6.03 6.03
CA GLN A 757 35.28 6.28 7.13
C GLN A 757 35.60 7.79 7.15
N LEU A 758 34.56 8.62 7.32
CA LEU A 758 34.76 9.97 7.82
C LEU A 758 35.20 9.77 9.27
N GLN A 759 36.43 10.17 9.55
CA GLN A 759 36.88 10.45 10.91
C GLN A 759 35.83 11.34 11.58
N LEU A 760 34.88 10.72 12.26
CA LEU A 760 34.16 11.35 13.35
C LEU A 760 35.26 11.68 14.35
N LEU A 761 35.67 12.95 14.32
CA LEU A 761 36.43 13.59 15.36
C LEU A 761 35.81 13.13 16.68
N SER A 762 36.52 12.25 17.38
CA SER A 762 36.48 12.27 18.83
C SER A 762 36.65 13.74 19.22
N PRO A 763 35.82 14.29 20.11
CA PRO A 763 36.04 15.65 20.57
C PRO A 763 37.47 15.68 21.12
N ALA A 764 38.32 16.53 20.53
CA ALA A 764 39.56 16.90 21.20
C ALA A 764 39.14 17.43 22.58
N ALA A 765 39.69 16.82 23.62
CA ALA A 765 39.41 17.24 24.98
C ALA A 765 39.72 18.74 25.13
N GLY A 766 38.67 19.52 25.42
CA GLY A 766 38.78 20.93 25.77
C GLY A 766 38.30 21.89 24.69
N GLU A 767 36.99 22.12 24.63
CA GLU A 767 36.38 23.44 24.40
C GLU A 767 34.86 23.31 24.63
N SER A 768 34.47 23.50 25.89
CA SER A 768 33.07 23.63 26.30
C SER A 768 32.61 25.07 26.11
N GLN A 769 31.75 25.35 25.11
CA GLN A 769 30.82 26.50 25.11
C GLN A 769 29.99 26.60 23.81
N TYR A 770 29.12 25.64 23.53
CA TYR A 770 27.96 25.90 22.68
C TYR A 770 26.77 25.10 23.21
N SER A 771 25.73 25.82 23.62
CA SER A 771 24.45 25.26 24.04
C SER A 771 23.83 24.49 22.89
N SER A 772 23.53 23.21 23.12
CA SER A 772 22.73 22.36 22.25
C SER A 772 21.45 23.09 21.82
N PRO A 773 21.04 23.06 20.54
CA PRO A 773 19.71 23.54 20.16
C PRO A 773 18.67 22.75 20.95
N GLN A 774 17.90 23.43 21.79
CA GLN A 774 16.70 22.84 22.39
C GLN A 774 15.70 22.64 21.26
N TRP A 775 15.41 21.37 20.98
CA TRP A 775 14.30 20.96 20.13
C TRP A 775 12.99 21.58 20.67
N PRO A 776 12.08 22.08 19.83
CA PRO A 776 10.71 22.32 20.25
C PRO A 776 10.18 21.01 20.85
N LYS A 777 9.68 21.06 22.09
CA LYS A 777 9.22 19.88 22.84
C LYS A 777 7.95 19.22 22.26
N ASP A 778 7.42 19.78 21.17
CA ASP A 778 6.12 19.44 20.59
C ASP A 778 6.24 18.89 19.15
N LEU A 779 7.32 18.17 18.83
CA LEU A 779 7.37 17.37 17.60
C LEU A 779 6.72 16.01 17.86
N ASP A 780 5.48 15.90 17.41
CA ASP A 780 4.61 14.73 17.51
C ASP A 780 5.23 13.49 16.82
N MET A 781 5.14 12.33 17.47
CA MET A 781 5.54 11.04 16.89
C MET A 781 4.70 10.71 15.64
N ASP A 782 3.49 11.25 15.54
CA ASP A 782 2.64 11.16 14.34
C ASP A 782 3.24 11.92 13.15
N PHE A 783 3.98 13.01 13.39
CA PHE A 783 4.70 13.72 12.33
C PHE A 783 5.90 12.91 11.84
N ILE A 784 6.64 12.25 12.73
CA ILE A 784 7.74 11.34 12.34
C ILE A 784 7.19 10.13 11.59
N ALA A 785 6.06 9.54 12.02
CA ALA A 785 5.37 8.49 11.30
C ALA A 785 4.89 8.95 9.90
N PHE A 786 4.35 10.17 9.78
CA PHE A 786 4.00 10.80 8.50
C PHE A 786 5.21 11.02 7.57
N LEU A 787 6.39 11.33 8.13
CA LEU A 787 7.65 11.48 7.38
C LEU A 787 8.19 10.16 6.82
N PHE A 788 7.90 9.04 7.46
CA PHE A 788 8.32 7.70 7.03
C PHE A 788 7.23 6.93 6.27
N SER A 789 5.95 7.25 6.44
CA SER A 789 4.81 6.63 5.74
C SER A 789 4.47 7.28 4.39
N SER A 790 4.95 8.51 4.13
CA SER A 790 4.78 9.15 2.83
C SER A 790 5.76 8.58 1.79
N ASN A 791 5.46 7.35 1.36
CA ASN A 791 5.66 6.89 -0.01
C ASN A 791 4.94 7.87 -0.96
N MET A 792 5.50 9.06 -1.17
CA MET A 792 5.15 9.82 -2.36
C MET A 792 5.75 9.05 -3.53
N GLN A 793 4.90 8.32 -4.28
CA GLN A 793 5.19 8.09 -5.69
C GLN A 793 5.65 9.45 -6.27
N PRO A 794 6.71 9.50 -7.10
CA PRO A 794 7.06 10.72 -7.82
C PRO A 794 5.80 11.28 -8.47
N ASP A 795 5.22 12.34 -7.89
CA ASP A 795 4.13 13.04 -8.53
C ASP A 795 4.70 13.74 -9.78
N ASP A 796 3.83 14.14 -10.71
CA ASP A 796 4.28 14.86 -11.92
C ASP A 796 5.13 16.09 -11.56
N VAL A 797 4.88 16.67 -10.38
CA VAL A 797 5.65 17.76 -9.80
C VAL A 797 7.06 17.32 -9.46
N PHE A 798 7.26 16.19 -8.77
CA PHE A 798 8.56 15.61 -8.47
C PHE A 798 9.31 15.25 -9.76
N LEU A 799 8.64 14.63 -10.74
CA LEU A 799 9.26 14.26 -12.02
C LEU A 799 9.70 15.50 -12.80
N LYS A 800 8.89 16.57 -12.84
CA LYS A 800 9.30 17.86 -13.40
C LYS A 800 10.53 18.42 -12.68
N ARG A 801 10.56 18.40 -11.34
CA ARG A 801 11.72 18.87 -10.56
C ARG A 801 12.96 18.02 -10.82
N ALA A 802 12.77 16.73 -11.07
CA ALA A 802 13.85 15.84 -11.47
C ALA A 802 14.39 16.18 -12.86
N ASP A 803 13.55 16.60 -13.83
CA ASP A 803 14.00 17.11 -15.14
C ASP A 803 14.76 18.44 -15.00
N ASP A 804 14.25 19.37 -14.18
CA ASP A 804 14.92 20.64 -13.92
C ASP A 804 16.30 20.42 -13.23
N THR A 805 16.37 19.44 -12.32
CA THR A 805 17.62 18.99 -11.69
C THR A 805 18.54 18.27 -12.67
N TYR A 806 17.98 17.51 -13.62
CA TYR A 806 18.74 16.71 -14.57
C TYR A 806 19.70 17.58 -15.39
N LYS A 807 19.22 18.74 -15.87
CA LYS A 807 20.05 19.73 -16.59
C LYS A 807 21.20 20.26 -15.75
N LEU A 808 20.96 20.51 -14.46
CA LEU A 808 22.02 20.94 -13.54
C LEU A 808 23.04 19.81 -13.33
N GLN A 809 22.59 18.58 -13.10
CA GLN A 809 23.48 17.46 -12.80
C GLN A 809 24.40 17.07 -13.95
N GLN A 810 23.98 17.22 -15.22
CA GLN A 810 24.89 17.03 -16.36
C GLN A 810 26.15 17.94 -16.30
N ARG A 811 26.07 19.09 -15.62
CA ARG A 811 27.18 20.04 -15.49
C ARG A 811 28.06 19.81 -14.26
N PHE A 812 27.47 19.40 -13.14
CA PHE A 812 28.14 19.31 -11.83
C PHE A 812 28.57 17.89 -11.45
N SER A 813 27.97 16.88 -12.07
CA SER A 813 28.28 15.49 -11.75
C SER A 813 29.69 15.12 -12.18
N GLN A 814 30.38 14.37 -11.32
CA GLN A 814 31.64 13.72 -11.66
C GLN A 814 31.48 12.54 -12.65
N THR A 815 30.24 12.13 -12.95
CA THR A 815 29.94 11.03 -13.87
C THR A 815 29.30 11.58 -15.14
N GLU A 816 29.93 11.33 -16.29
CA GLU A 816 29.36 11.70 -17.58
C GLU A 816 28.13 10.81 -17.89
N ASN A 817 27.02 11.42 -18.35
CA ASN A 817 25.81 10.74 -18.85
C ASN A 817 25.05 9.85 -17.84
N GLU A 818 24.73 10.37 -16.66
CA GLU A 818 23.90 9.66 -15.69
C GLU A 818 22.43 9.52 -16.14
N SER A 819 21.82 8.38 -15.79
CA SER A 819 20.41 8.09 -16.10
C SER A 819 19.46 8.96 -15.26
N HIS A 820 18.28 9.28 -15.80
CA HIS A 820 17.21 9.98 -15.06
C HIS A 820 16.83 9.25 -13.77
N GLY A 821 16.86 7.90 -13.76
CA GLY A 821 16.57 7.09 -12.57
C GLY A 821 17.57 7.32 -11.43
N THR A 822 18.86 7.45 -11.76
CA THR A 822 19.92 7.78 -10.79
C THR A 822 19.67 9.13 -10.12
N ILE A 823 19.21 10.11 -10.90
CA ILE A 823 18.93 11.48 -10.44
C ILE A 823 17.71 11.51 -9.53
N ILE A 824 16.63 10.84 -9.92
CA ILE A 824 15.42 10.65 -9.11
C ILE A 824 15.76 10.01 -7.75
N ARG A 825 16.63 8.99 -7.77
CA ARG A 825 17.11 8.33 -6.55
C ARG A 825 17.87 9.28 -5.64
N ARG A 826 18.77 10.12 -6.19
CA ARG A 826 19.51 11.12 -5.41
C ARG A 826 18.63 12.24 -4.85
N ILE A 827 17.65 12.74 -5.60
CA ILE A 827 16.66 13.71 -5.10
C ILE A 827 15.90 13.10 -3.91
N SER A 828 15.49 11.83 -4.04
CA SER A 828 14.81 11.11 -2.96
C SER A 828 15.71 10.92 -1.73
N GLN A 829 16.99 10.60 -1.93
CA GLN A 829 17.99 10.51 -0.85
C GLN A 829 18.22 11.86 -0.18
N ALA A 830 18.39 12.93 -0.96
CA ALA A 830 18.60 14.29 -0.47
C ALA A 830 17.40 14.80 0.33
N ARG A 831 16.17 14.52 -0.14
CA ARG A 831 14.94 14.79 0.61
C ARG A 831 14.97 14.10 1.96
N ARG A 832 15.27 12.80 1.99
CA ARG A 832 15.30 12.00 3.22
C ARG A 832 16.37 12.49 4.20
N ALA A 833 17.58 12.77 3.72
CA ALA A 833 18.65 13.35 4.52
C ALA A 833 18.26 14.74 5.04
N GLY A 834 17.65 15.58 4.20
CA GLY A 834 17.18 16.91 4.56
C GLY A 834 16.09 16.89 5.62
N MET A 835 15.16 15.92 5.58
CA MET A 835 14.10 15.78 6.59
C MET A 835 14.64 15.43 7.97
N MET A 836 15.78 14.73 8.03
CA MET A 836 16.49 14.45 9.29
C MET A 836 17.24 15.67 9.84
N ILE A 837 17.53 16.65 8.99
CA ILE A 837 18.18 17.90 9.36
C ILE A 837 17.13 18.88 9.91
N SER A 838 16.14 19.24 9.08
CA SER A 838 14.99 20.06 9.46
C SER A 838 13.83 19.84 8.48
N PRO A 839 12.60 19.56 8.95
CA PRO A 839 11.47 19.15 8.12
C PRO A 839 10.74 20.33 7.47
N HIS A 840 11.48 21.28 6.89
CA HIS A 840 10.89 22.42 6.18
C HIS A 840 10.01 21.95 5.03
N THR A 841 8.97 22.73 4.71
CA THR A 841 8.04 22.38 3.63
C THR A 841 8.74 22.24 2.26
N CYS A 842 9.80 23.02 2.02
CA CYS A 842 10.61 22.89 0.81
C CYS A 842 11.34 21.55 0.70
N ILE A 843 11.72 20.94 1.82
CA ILE A 843 12.33 19.61 1.87
C ILE A 843 11.26 18.54 1.70
N ARG A 844 10.16 18.66 2.46
CA ARG A 844 9.05 17.71 2.43
C ARG A 844 8.47 17.53 1.03
N GLU A 845 8.36 18.60 0.27
CA GLU A 845 7.79 18.57 -1.08
C GLU A 845 8.85 18.45 -2.17
N SER A 846 10.12 18.25 -1.84
CA SER A 846 11.23 18.18 -2.83
C SER A 846 11.45 19.46 -3.65
N ILE A 847 10.92 20.60 -3.20
CA ILE A 847 11.07 21.91 -3.86
C ILE A 847 12.55 22.33 -3.92
N PHE A 848 13.39 21.85 -2.99
CA PHE A 848 14.83 22.12 -3.04
C PHE A 848 15.51 21.67 -4.34
N ALA A 849 14.91 20.74 -5.09
CA ALA A 849 15.45 20.26 -6.36
C ALA A 849 15.11 21.19 -7.55
N GLU A 850 14.15 22.10 -7.38
CA GLU A 850 13.76 23.06 -8.42
C GLU A 850 14.60 24.35 -8.31
N PRO A 851 15.39 24.72 -9.33
CA PRO A 851 15.95 26.06 -9.40
C PRO A 851 14.80 27.05 -9.62
N ARG A 852 14.80 28.13 -8.84
CA ARG A 852 13.71 29.13 -8.84
C ARG A 852 14.23 30.55 -8.97
N ILE A 853 15.54 30.73 -8.88
CA ILE A 853 16.22 32.00 -9.02
C ILE A 853 15.97 32.66 -10.39
N ASP A 854 15.77 31.86 -11.44
CA ASP A 854 15.52 32.31 -12.82
C ASP A 854 14.06 32.67 -13.11
N HIS A 855 13.13 32.36 -12.21
CA HIS A 855 11.73 32.80 -12.29
C HIS A 855 11.53 34.26 -11.79
N HIS A 856 12.58 34.92 -11.30
CA HIS A 856 12.50 36.26 -10.76
C HIS A 856 12.62 37.33 -11.86
N PHE A 857 11.78 38.38 -11.82
CA PHE A 857 11.79 39.43 -12.86
C PHE A 857 13.15 40.13 -13.05
N ALA A 858 13.94 40.26 -11.98
CA ALA A 858 15.26 40.88 -12.03
C ALA A 858 16.38 39.94 -12.53
N TYR A 859 16.14 38.63 -12.66
CA TYR A 859 17.19 37.64 -12.91
C TYR A 859 17.97 37.91 -14.20
N SER A 860 17.27 38.10 -15.33
CA SER A 860 17.90 38.32 -16.63
C SER A 860 18.77 39.58 -16.67
N SER A 861 18.32 40.65 -16.02
CA SER A 861 19.07 41.90 -15.91
C SER A 861 20.29 41.74 -15.03
N ILE A 862 20.15 41.07 -13.88
CA ILE A 862 21.23 40.82 -12.93
C ILE A 862 22.31 39.92 -13.54
N LEU A 863 21.90 38.83 -14.18
CA LEU A 863 22.80 37.91 -14.87
C LEU A 863 23.51 38.63 -16.03
N GLY A 864 22.79 39.42 -16.82
CA GLY A 864 23.38 40.23 -17.89
C GLY A 864 24.43 41.23 -17.38
N GLU A 865 24.15 41.90 -16.26
CA GLU A 865 25.09 42.84 -15.61
C GLU A 865 26.32 42.11 -15.04
N ALA A 866 26.15 40.88 -14.55
CA ALA A 866 27.24 40.05 -14.03
C ALA A 866 28.11 39.42 -15.13
N LEU A 867 27.53 39.04 -16.26
CA LEU A 867 28.28 38.51 -17.39
C LEU A 867 29.13 39.60 -18.06
N GLN A 868 28.72 40.86 -18.00
CA GLN A 868 29.50 42.01 -18.48
C GLN A 868 30.65 42.39 -17.53
N ASP A 869 30.52 42.08 -16.24
CA ASP A 869 31.54 42.34 -15.22
C ASP A 869 31.79 41.08 -14.38
N PRO A 870 32.72 40.22 -14.81
CA PRO A 870 33.03 38.97 -14.12
C PRO A 870 33.70 39.17 -12.76
N SER A 871 33.96 40.41 -12.32
CA SER A 871 34.47 40.69 -10.97
C SER A 871 33.36 40.73 -9.91
N LYS A 872 32.09 40.72 -10.33
CA LYS A 872 30.96 40.78 -9.41
C LYS A 872 30.89 39.55 -8.51
N LEU A 873 30.63 39.84 -7.23
CA LEU A 873 30.46 38.85 -6.17
C LEU A 873 28.98 38.73 -5.81
N LEU A 874 28.50 37.49 -5.68
CA LEU A 874 27.15 37.17 -5.28
C LEU A 874 27.14 36.34 -3.99
N VAL A 875 26.18 36.61 -3.12
CA VAL A 875 25.87 35.74 -1.97
C VAL A 875 24.41 35.32 -2.01
N ASP A 876 24.17 34.02 -1.83
CA ASP A 876 22.83 33.44 -1.66
C ASP A 876 22.62 33.06 -0.20
N VAL A 877 21.60 33.64 0.42
CA VAL A 877 21.37 33.60 1.86
C VAL A 877 20.15 32.73 2.19
N GLY A 878 20.40 31.69 2.97
CA GLY A 878 19.52 30.54 3.15
C GLY A 878 19.55 29.61 1.94
N CYS A 879 20.76 29.29 1.47
CA CYS A 879 20.98 28.59 0.21
C CYS A 879 20.56 27.11 0.24
N CYS A 880 20.26 26.56 1.41
CA CYS A 880 19.90 25.14 1.60
C CYS A 880 20.93 24.23 0.89
N MET A 881 20.48 23.34 0.01
CA MET A 881 21.33 22.42 -0.75
C MET A 881 22.08 23.08 -1.93
N GLY A 882 21.90 24.39 -2.17
CA GLY A 882 22.67 25.17 -3.16
C GLY A 882 22.18 25.05 -4.61
N THR A 883 20.89 24.74 -4.83
CA THR A 883 20.32 24.51 -6.16
C THR A 883 20.30 25.78 -7.02
N ASP A 884 19.91 26.92 -6.45
CA ASP A 884 19.89 28.22 -7.14
C ASP A 884 21.30 28.71 -7.50
N ILE A 885 22.29 28.44 -6.64
CA ILE A 885 23.71 28.70 -6.92
C ILE A 885 24.18 27.91 -8.15
N ARG A 886 23.79 26.64 -8.27
CA ARG A 886 24.15 25.81 -9.41
C ARG A 886 23.49 26.27 -10.70
N LYS A 887 22.27 26.82 -10.62
CA LYS A 887 21.60 27.45 -11.77
C LYS A 887 22.35 28.69 -12.25
N LEU A 888 22.80 29.56 -11.36
CA LEU A 888 23.62 30.73 -11.71
C LEU A 888 24.89 30.33 -12.46
N VAL A 889 25.57 29.28 -11.99
CA VAL A 889 26.79 28.77 -12.62
C VAL A 889 26.51 28.11 -13.97
N LEU A 890 25.41 27.36 -14.09
CA LEU A 890 24.96 26.80 -15.36
C LEU A 890 24.71 27.92 -16.40
N ASP A 891 24.17 29.04 -15.96
CA ASP A 891 23.89 30.20 -16.80
C ASP A 891 25.10 31.14 -17.03
N GLY A 892 26.29 30.76 -16.53
CA GLY A 892 27.56 31.41 -16.84
C GLY A 892 28.17 32.28 -15.74
N PHE A 893 27.58 32.35 -14.55
CA PHE A 893 28.18 33.09 -13.43
C PHE A 893 29.44 32.35 -12.89
N PRO A 894 30.57 33.02 -12.63
CA PRO A 894 31.78 32.35 -12.13
C PRO A 894 31.56 31.69 -10.76
N PRO A 895 31.75 30.36 -10.60
CA PRO A 895 31.46 29.66 -9.34
C PRO A 895 32.32 30.16 -8.17
N GLU A 896 33.56 30.57 -8.43
CA GLU A 896 34.46 31.16 -7.41
C GLU A 896 33.94 32.49 -6.85
N ASN A 897 33.02 33.17 -7.55
CA ASN A 897 32.48 34.46 -7.13
C ASN A 897 31.16 34.37 -6.38
N ILE A 898 30.67 33.15 -6.13
CA ILE A 898 29.43 32.90 -5.39
C ILE A 898 29.77 32.37 -4.00
N LEU A 899 29.05 32.86 -2.99
CA LEU A 899 29.05 32.31 -1.63
C LEU A 899 27.62 31.87 -1.26
N GLY A 900 27.46 30.64 -0.82
CA GLY A 900 26.23 30.18 -0.17
C GLY A 900 26.32 30.33 1.35
N LEU A 901 25.33 30.97 1.96
CA LEU A 901 25.17 31.05 3.41
C LEU A 901 23.93 30.28 3.84
N ASP A 902 24.06 29.45 4.87
CA ASP A 902 22.92 28.82 5.53
C ASP A 902 23.24 28.63 7.02
N ILE A 903 22.22 28.59 7.88
CA ILE A 903 22.41 28.32 9.31
C ILE A 903 22.86 26.87 9.53
N GLU A 904 22.55 25.98 8.59
CA GLU A 904 22.74 24.55 8.75
C GLU A 904 23.73 23.97 7.74
N SER A 905 24.95 23.70 8.21
CA SER A 905 26.06 23.26 7.36
C SER A 905 25.85 21.87 6.76
N ARG A 906 25.02 21.02 7.36
CA ARG A 906 24.73 19.66 6.85
C ARG A 906 24.05 19.70 5.48
N TYR A 907 23.30 20.77 5.16
CA TYR A 907 22.69 20.91 3.84
C TYR A 907 23.73 21.04 2.72
N PHE A 908 24.93 21.54 3.01
CA PHE A 908 26.00 21.63 2.02
C PHE A 908 26.50 20.25 1.57
N ASP A 909 26.60 19.31 2.52
CA ASP A 909 26.92 17.91 2.21
C ASP A 909 25.82 17.23 1.41
N VAL A 910 24.56 17.43 1.83
CA VAL A 910 23.42 16.87 1.10
C VAL A 910 23.36 17.41 -0.33
N GLY A 911 23.63 18.70 -0.53
CA GLY A 911 23.75 19.31 -1.85
C GLY A 911 24.87 18.69 -2.69
N ARG A 912 26.06 18.50 -2.13
CA ARG A 912 27.16 17.82 -2.85
C ARG A 912 26.77 16.43 -3.31
N THR A 913 26.15 15.64 -2.43
CA THR A 913 25.66 14.29 -2.78
C THR A 913 24.57 14.36 -3.84
N LEU A 914 23.61 15.29 -3.70
CA LEU A 914 22.52 15.48 -4.65
C LEU A 914 23.06 15.68 -6.07
N TYR A 915 24.07 16.53 -6.23
CA TYR A 915 24.66 16.88 -7.54
C TYR A 915 25.89 16.05 -7.93
N ASN A 916 26.24 15.03 -7.13
CA ASN A 916 27.39 14.15 -7.35
C ASN A 916 28.70 14.91 -7.58
N GLU A 917 28.94 15.93 -6.76
CA GLU A 917 30.09 16.81 -6.88
C GLU A 917 31.31 16.26 -6.17
N ASP A 918 32.46 16.34 -6.83
CA ASP A 918 33.75 16.07 -6.22
C ASP A 918 34.24 17.29 -5.42
N ARG A 919 34.58 17.05 -4.15
CA ARG A 919 35.11 18.06 -3.22
C ARG A 919 36.45 18.63 -3.69
N ALA A 920 37.25 17.88 -4.43
CA ALA A 920 38.57 18.33 -4.87
C ALA A 920 38.50 19.32 -6.04
N THR A 921 37.43 19.25 -6.85
CA THR A 921 37.30 20.00 -8.10
C THR A 921 36.25 21.11 -8.04
N THR A 922 35.31 21.06 -7.08
CA THR A 922 34.30 22.11 -6.94
C THR A 922 34.90 23.45 -6.53
N LYS A 923 34.50 24.52 -7.24
CA LYS A 923 34.82 25.91 -6.91
C LYS A 923 33.74 26.60 -6.06
N LEU A 924 32.62 25.92 -5.79
CA LEU A 924 31.52 26.46 -5.00
C LEU A 924 31.94 26.61 -3.54
N ARG A 925 31.58 27.74 -2.93
CA ARG A 925 31.90 28.05 -1.53
C ARG A 925 30.62 28.15 -0.72
N PHE A 926 30.60 27.44 0.40
CA PHE A 926 29.51 27.47 1.38
C PHE A 926 30.06 27.80 2.76
N GLN A 927 29.34 28.60 3.53
CA GLN A 927 29.72 28.99 4.88
C GLN A 927 28.49 28.97 5.79
N GLN A 928 28.63 28.36 6.97
CA GLN A 928 27.58 28.40 7.98
C GLN A 928 27.47 29.82 8.56
N ALA A 929 26.26 30.37 8.61
CA ALA A 929 26.01 31.68 9.20
C ALA A 929 24.55 31.82 9.66
N ASP A 930 24.36 32.27 10.90
CA ASP A 930 23.04 32.61 11.44
C ASP A 930 22.77 34.11 11.28
N LEU A 931 21.87 34.46 10.36
CA LEU A 931 21.50 35.86 10.09
C LEU A 931 20.56 36.48 11.14
N LEU A 932 20.11 35.74 12.13
CA LEU A 932 19.39 36.28 13.28
C LEU A 932 20.31 36.49 14.49
N ASP A 933 21.58 36.07 14.41
CA ASP A 933 22.54 36.30 15.49
C ASP A 933 22.68 37.81 15.75
N PRO A 934 22.41 38.30 16.98
CA PRO A 934 22.56 39.72 17.31
C PRO A 934 24.00 40.23 17.13
N ASN A 935 24.99 39.33 17.09
CA ASN A 935 26.40 39.63 16.85
C ASN A 935 26.87 39.30 15.42
N PHE A 936 25.95 39.06 14.47
CA PHE A 936 26.28 38.69 13.08
C PHE A 936 27.33 39.63 12.46
N SER A 937 27.11 40.94 12.57
CA SER A 937 28.00 41.97 12.01
C SER A 937 29.42 41.95 12.57
N VAL A 938 29.59 41.44 13.80
CA VAL A 938 30.90 41.30 14.46
C VAL A 938 31.54 39.97 14.04
N LYS A 939 30.81 38.85 14.14
CA LYS A 939 31.31 37.51 13.79
C LYS A 939 31.66 37.39 12.30
N HIS A 940 30.90 38.05 11.44
CA HIS A 940 31.03 38.01 9.99
C HIS A 940 31.52 39.34 9.40
N ALA A 941 32.32 40.12 10.13
CA ALA A 941 32.85 41.40 9.68
C ALA A 941 33.60 41.34 8.32
N HIS A 942 34.16 40.18 7.97
CA HIS A 942 34.81 39.92 6.69
C HIS A 942 33.84 39.84 5.48
N LEU A 943 32.53 39.83 5.73
CA LEU A 943 31.47 39.84 4.71
C LEU A 943 30.83 41.23 4.53
N HIS A 944 31.19 42.21 5.37
CA HIS A 944 30.63 43.56 5.33
C HIS A 944 30.87 44.24 3.97
N ASN A 945 29.80 44.74 3.34
CA ASN A 945 29.82 45.44 2.06
C ASN A 945 30.58 44.71 0.95
N ARG A 946 30.59 43.38 0.97
CA ARG A 946 31.44 42.58 0.08
C ARG A 946 30.77 42.21 -1.23
N PHE A 947 29.46 42.07 -1.24
CA PHE A 947 28.74 41.46 -2.35
C PHE A 947 28.02 42.51 -3.18
N HIS A 948 28.19 42.44 -4.50
CA HIS A 948 27.48 43.32 -5.43
C HIS A 948 26.02 42.89 -5.58
N LEU A 949 25.76 41.59 -5.39
CA LEU A 949 24.46 40.94 -5.53
C LEU A 949 24.19 40.10 -4.28
N VAL A 950 23.12 40.39 -3.55
CA VAL A 950 22.68 39.63 -2.37
C VAL A 950 21.31 39.04 -2.68
N HIS A 951 21.20 37.72 -2.69
CA HIS A 951 19.97 36.99 -2.95
C HIS A 951 19.46 36.30 -1.67
N SER A 952 18.15 36.27 -1.47
CA SER A 952 17.52 35.39 -0.47
C SER A 952 16.10 35.00 -0.91
N ALA A 953 15.80 33.70 -0.93
CA ALA A 953 14.52 33.19 -1.40
C ALA A 953 13.86 32.22 -0.40
N ASN A 954 12.59 32.49 -0.07
CA ASN A 954 11.72 31.66 0.76
C ASN A 954 12.24 31.43 2.20
N VAL A 955 13.03 32.36 2.73
CA VAL A 955 13.56 32.32 4.10
C VAL A 955 12.84 33.32 5.00
N ILE A 956 12.72 34.58 4.55
CA ILE A 956 12.24 35.70 5.37
C ILE A 956 10.87 35.43 6.00
N HIS A 957 9.92 34.85 5.25
CA HIS A 957 8.56 34.54 5.72
C HIS A 957 8.49 33.44 6.79
N LEU A 958 9.61 32.81 7.16
CA LEU A 958 9.67 31.85 8.26
C LEU A 958 9.66 32.54 9.62
N PHE A 959 10.00 33.83 9.68
CA PHE A 959 10.22 34.56 10.93
C PHE A 959 9.09 35.52 11.29
N GLY A 960 8.99 35.90 12.57
CA GLY A 960 8.11 36.97 13.03
C GLY A 960 8.57 38.35 12.55
N TYR A 961 7.73 39.38 12.70
CA TYR A 961 8.01 40.73 12.21
C TYR A 961 9.38 41.29 12.65
N ALA A 962 9.70 41.19 13.95
CA ALA A 962 10.95 41.72 14.51
C ALA A 962 12.20 40.99 13.97
N GLU A 963 12.12 39.67 13.87
CA GLU A 963 13.19 38.82 13.34
C GLU A 963 13.43 39.07 11.84
N GLN A 964 12.36 39.31 11.07
CA GLN A 964 12.48 39.68 9.66
C GLN A 964 13.24 41.00 9.48
N GLU A 965 13.01 41.99 10.34
CA GLU A 965 13.78 43.24 10.31
C GLU A 965 15.27 43.00 10.59
N ILE A 966 15.60 42.16 11.58
CA ILE A 966 16.99 41.79 11.90
C ILE A 966 17.64 41.08 10.71
N PHE A 967 16.97 40.07 10.15
CA PHE A 967 17.45 39.32 8.99
C PHE A 967 17.73 40.27 7.81
N PHE A 968 16.81 41.20 7.54
CA PHE A 968 16.94 42.16 6.45
C PHE A 968 18.10 43.14 6.67
N ARG A 969 18.30 43.64 7.90
CA ARG A 969 19.48 44.45 8.27
C ARG A 969 20.78 43.72 8.01
N ASN A 970 20.81 42.40 8.26
CA ASN A 970 21.99 41.59 7.98
C ASN A 970 22.19 41.33 6.48
N LEU A 971 21.14 41.31 5.64
CA LEU A 971 21.31 41.37 4.17
C LEU A 971 21.95 42.69 3.73
N ILE A 972 21.54 43.81 4.33
CA ILE A 972 22.12 45.14 4.08
C ILE A 972 23.58 45.23 4.55
N HIS A 973 23.95 44.49 5.59
CA HIS A 973 25.34 44.40 6.02
C HIS A 973 26.24 43.73 4.95
N LEU A 974 25.71 42.77 4.19
CA LEU A 974 26.47 42.02 3.18
C LEU A 974 26.67 42.78 1.86
N VAL A 975 25.69 43.60 1.46
CA VAL A 975 25.66 44.26 0.15
C VAL A 975 26.59 45.48 0.10
N ALA A 976 27.38 45.58 -0.97
CA ALA A 976 28.22 46.73 -1.25
C ALA A 976 27.36 47.98 -1.59
N PRO A 977 27.85 49.21 -1.34
CA PRO A 977 27.20 50.44 -1.82
C PRO A 977 26.95 50.39 -3.33
N GLY A 978 25.75 50.75 -3.78
CA GLY A 978 25.35 50.60 -5.19
C GLY A 978 25.00 49.16 -5.61
N GLY A 979 25.11 48.18 -4.71
CA GLY A 979 24.73 46.79 -4.95
C GLY A 979 23.22 46.55 -4.99
N MET A 980 22.83 45.31 -5.26
CA MET A 980 21.45 44.87 -5.37
C MET A 980 21.14 43.82 -4.30
N ILE A 981 20.05 44.01 -3.54
CA ILE A 981 19.43 42.97 -2.72
C ILE A 981 18.15 42.53 -3.42
N TRP A 982 17.92 41.24 -3.58
CA TRP A 982 16.73 40.75 -4.28
C TRP A 982 16.31 39.36 -3.81
N GLY A 983 15.06 38.99 -4.06
CA GLY A 983 14.55 37.73 -3.51
C GLY A 983 13.06 37.49 -3.74
N ARG A 984 12.58 36.39 -3.18
CA ARG A 984 11.15 36.02 -3.19
C ARG A 984 10.69 35.38 -1.89
N GLN A 985 9.42 35.56 -1.54
CA GLN A 985 8.78 34.85 -0.42
C GLN A 985 7.27 34.74 -0.61
N VAL A 986 6.60 34.02 0.28
CA VAL A 986 5.13 34.01 0.35
C VAL A 986 4.64 35.41 0.71
N GLY A 987 3.74 35.97 -0.11
CA GLY A 987 3.15 37.30 0.07
C GLY A 987 1.65 37.26 0.38
N LEU A 988 1.08 38.44 0.66
CA LEU A 988 -0.37 38.67 0.76
C LEU A 988 -0.84 39.49 -0.43
N ALA A 989 -2.04 39.18 -0.92
CA ALA A 989 -2.71 40.03 -1.92
C ALA A 989 -3.30 41.28 -1.24
N ASP A 990 -3.38 42.37 -2.01
CA ASP A 990 -3.76 43.70 -1.50
C ASP A 990 -5.22 43.78 -1.01
N ASP A 991 -6.05 42.78 -1.31
CA ASP A 991 -7.46 42.69 -0.93
C ASP A 991 -7.71 42.09 0.47
N PHE A 992 -6.67 41.62 1.16
CA PHE A 992 -6.77 41.01 2.50
C PHE A 992 -6.87 42.02 3.67
N GLY A 993 -6.93 43.32 3.39
CA GLY A 993 -7.00 44.38 4.40
C GLY A 993 -5.62 44.89 4.88
N VAL A 994 -5.63 45.89 5.76
CA VAL A 994 -4.41 46.59 6.22
C VAL A 994 -3.81 45.87 7.44
N GLY A 995 -2.55 45.43 7.36
CA GLY A 995 -1.79 44.85 8.48
C GLY A 995 -1.08 43.55 8.09
N HIS A 996 0.16 43.37 8.58
CA HIS A 996 0.89 42.11 8.43
C HIS A 996 0.09 40.97 9.06
N HIS A 997 -0.01 39.84 8.36
CA HIS A 997 -0.76 38.68 8.86
C HIS A 997 0.20 37.61 9.35
N GLN A 998 0.15 37.32 10.65
CA GLN A 998 0.91 36.24 11.29
C GLN A 998 -0.08 35.18 11.76
N LEU A 999 -0.14 34.07 11.03
CA LEU A 999 -0.91 32.89 11.46
C LEU A 999 -0.19 32.21 12.62
N GLU A 1000 -0.95 31.60 13.54
CA GLU A 1000 -0.39 30.82 14.64
C GLU A 1000 0.56 29.72 14.10
N GLY A 1001 1.79 29.69 14.63
CA GLY A 1001 2.85 28.77 14.16
C GLY A 1001 3.44 29.08 12.77
N LYS A 1002 3.23 30.29 12.21
CA LYS A 1002 3.83 30.75 10.95
C LYS A 1002 4.47 32.13 11.11
N GLY A 1003 5.43 32.44 10.23
CA GLY A 1003 6.04 33.77 10.15
C GLY A 1003 5.11 34.81 9.51
N ALA A 1004 5.48 36.09 9.67
CA ALA A 1004 4.72 37.22 9.18
C ALA A 1004 4.75 37.30 7.64
N ARG A 1005 3.60 37.61 7.04
CA ARG A 1005 3.46 37.84 5.59
C ARG A 1005 3.06 39.28 5.31
N PHE A 1006 3.45 39.77 4.15
CA PHE A 1006 3.34 41.18 3.77
C PHE A 1006 2.73 41.33 2.38
N THR A 1007 1.96 42.39 2.22
CA THR A 1007 1.68 43.00 0.90
C THR A 1007 2.95 43.66 0.35
N ILE A 1008 2.92 44.11 -0.91
CA ILE A 1008 4.06 44.82 -1.53
C ILE A 1008 4.44 46.06 -0.72
N ASP A 1009 3.45 46.87 -0.35
CA ASP A 1009 3.69 48.14 0.33
C ASP A 1009 4.21 47.97 1.75
N GLU A 1010 3.76 46.94 2.48
CA GLU A 1010 4.25 46.68 3.83
C GLU A 1010 5.68 46.15 3.81
N PHE A 1011 6.01 45.28 2.86
CA PHE A 1011 7.39 44.80 2.70
C PHE A 1011 8.33 45.92 2.27
N ARG A 1012 7.88 46.84 1.39
CA ARG A 1012 8.61 48.06 1.06
C ARG A 1012 8.91 48.89 2.32
N LYS A 1013 7.91 49.13 3.17
CA LYS A 1013 8.10 49.88 4.43
C LYS A 1013 9.08 49.20 5.38
N LEU A 1014 9.02 47.88 5.51
CA LEU A 1014 9.97 47.11 6.32
C LEU A 1014 11.40 47.28 5.79
N ALA A 1015 11.60 47.09 4.48
CA ALA A 1015 12.91 47.15 3.86
C ALA A 1015 13.54 48.55 3.93
N LEU A 1016 12.77 49.61 3.63
CA LEU A 1016 13.23 50.99 3.74
C LEU A 1016 13.59 51.35 5.19
N ARG A 1017 12.77 50.93 6.16
CA ARG A 1017 13.06 51.12 7.59
C ARG A 1017 14.33 50.40 8.02
N ALA A 1018 14.49 49.14 7.63
CA ALA A 1018 15.67 48.34 7.94
C ALA A 1018 16.95 48.96 7.35
N GLY A 1019 16.86 49.55 6.15
CA GLY A 1019 17.94 50.28 5.49
C GLY A 1019 18.22 51.67 6.05
N GLY A 1020 17.24 52.26 6.76
CA GLY A 1020 17.28 53.68 7.11
C GLY A 1020 17.22 54.59 5.88
N TRP A 1021 16.51 54.15 4.83
CA TRP A 1021 16.37 54.86 3.55
C TRP A 1021 15.00 55.51 3.43
N ASP A 1022 14.93 56.62 2.72
CA ASP A 1022 13.66 57.14 2.19
C ASP A 1022 13.33 56.56 0.79
N GLU A 1023 12.11 56.79 0.31
CA GLU A 1023 11.62 56.29 -1.00
C GLU A 1023 12.39 56.87 -2.20
N THR A 1024 13.18 57.93 -2.01
CA THR A 1024 13.98 58.57 -3.07
C THR A 1024 15.43 58.06 -3.11
N GLU A 1025 15.92 57.50 -2.01
CA GLU A 1025 17.29 57.01 -1.87
C GLU A 1025 17.48 55.58 -2.39
N ALA A 1026 16.54 54.68 -2.14
CA ALA A 1026 16.60 53.28 -2.57
C ALA A 1026 15.53 52.98 -3.63
N ARG A 1027 15.95 52.39 -4.76
CA ARG A 1027 15.00 51.96 -5.80
C ARG A 1027 14.47 50.58 -5.46
N TYR A 1028 13.24 50.54 -4.96
CA TYR A 1028 12.50 49.32 -4.66
C TYR A 1028 11.55 48.95 -5.81
N GLU A 1029 11.70 47.75 -6.34
CA GLU A 1029 10.78 47.16 -7.32
C GLU A 1029 10.22 45.86 -6.75
N ALA A 1030 8.93 45.62 -6.94
CA ALA A 1030 8.31 44.37 -6.53
C ALA A 1030 7.08 44.06 -7.36
N GLN A 1031 6.73 42.78 -7.39
CA GLN A 1031 5.52 42.27 -7.99
C GLN A 1031 4.97 41.10 -7.18
N LEU A 1032 3.66 40.92 -7.26
CA LEU A 1032 2.97 39.77 -6.73
C LEU A 1032 2.64 38.82 -7.88
N VAL A 1033 3.18 37.60 -7.83
CA VAL A 1033 2.97 36.59 -8.86
C VAL A 1033 2.11 35.48 -8.30
N LYS A 1034 1.07 35.09 -9.04
CA LYS A 1034 0.23 33.95 -8.65
C LYS A 1034 1.05 32.66 -8.75
N TYR A 1035 0.87 31.76 -7.78
CA TYR A 1035 1.44 30.43 -7.78
C TYR A 1035 1.10 29.71 -9.11
N GLY A 1036 2.10 29.55 -9.98
CA GLY A 1036 2.02 28.70 -11.17
C GLY A 1036 2.68 27.31 -10.97
N GLU A 1037 3.31 27.11 -9.81
CA GLU A 1037 3.92 25.85 -9.38
C GLU A 1037 2.82 24.98 -8.69
N ILE A 1038 2.71 23.71 -9.06
CA ILE A 1038 1.60 22.81 -8.67
C ILE A 1038 1.53 22.66 -7.14
N ARG A 1039 0.50 23.25 -6.52
CA ARG A 1039 0.08 23.04 -5.13
C ARG A 1039 -1.44 23.14 -5.04
N ALA A 1040 -2.05 22.37 -4.14
CA ALA A 1040 -3.47 22.45 -3.83
C ALA A 1040 -3.90 23.88 -3.48
N GLU A 1041 -4.94 24.37 -4.15
CA GLU A 1041 -5.48 25.73 -4.00
C GLU A 1041 -5.88 26.01 -2.54
N HIS A 1042 -5.08 26.81 -1.84
CA HIS A 1042 -5.45 27.41 -0.55
C HIS A 1042 -5.40 28.92 -0.71
N GLN A 1043 -6.52 29.61 -0.46
CA GLN A 1043 -6.73 31.04 -0.76
C GLN A 1043 -5.65 32.00 -0.24
N TYR A 1044 -4.93 31.65 0.85
CA TYR A 1044 -3.92 32.51 1.49
C TYR A 1044 -2.45 32.14 1.19
N LYS A 1045 -2.18 31.10 0.39
CA LYS A 1045 -0.82 30.65 0.00
C LYS A 1045 -0.51 30.87 -1.48
N ALA A 1046 -1.44 31.43 -2.24
CA ALA A 1046 -1.39 31.46 -3.70
C ALA A 1046 -0.50 32.57 -4.28
N TRP A 1047 0.21 33.36 -3.47
CA TRP A 1047 0.95 34.54 -3.93
C TRP A 1047 2.42 34.51 -3.50
N VAL A 1048 3.28 34.79 -4.48
CA VAL A 1048 4.72 34.97 -4.30
C VAL A 1048 5.05 36.44 -4.48
N LEU A 1049 5.54 37.06 -3.42
CA LEU A 1049 6.12 38.39 -3.47
C LEU A 1049 7.56 38.29 -3.97
N GLN A 1050 7.82 38.84 -5.14
CA GLN A 1050 9.17 39.03 -5.70
C GLN A 1050 9.58 40.48 -5.50
N TRP A 1051 10.83 40.74 -5.14
CA TRP A 1051 11.31 42.09 -4.84
C TRP A 1051 12.80 42.26 -5.18
N SER A 1052 13.18 43.49 -5.51
CA SER A 1052 14.56 43.92 -5.71
C SER A 1052 14.75 45.33 -5.16
N ILE A 1053 15.94 45.59 -4.62
CA ILE A 1053 16.31 46.87 -4.03
C ILE A 1053 17.72 47.24 -4.48
N LYS A 1054 17.82 48.33 -5.26
CA LYS A 1054 19.11 48.95 -5.55
C LYS A 1054 19.51 49.83 -4.37
N VAL A 1055 20.60 49.46 -3.70
CA VAL A 1055 21.11 50.16 -2.52
C VAL A 1055 21.80 51.45 -2.93
N PRO A 1056 21.58 52.59 -2.25
CA PRO A 1056 22.24 53.86 -2.58
C PRO A 1056 23.77 53.76 -2.45
N VAL A 1057 24.48 54.54 -3.28
CA VAL A 1057 25.95 54.63 -3.28
C VAL A 1057 26.46 55.43 -2.07
N GLU A 1058 25.67 56.39 -1.58
CA GLU A 1058 25.99 57.21 -0.41
C GLU A 1058 25.04 56.89 0.76
N LYS A 1059 25.59 56.40 1.88
CA LYS A 1059 24.87 56.44 3.17
C LYS A 1059 24.86 57.88 3.65
N LYS A 1060 23.75 58.62 3.48
CA LYS A 1060 23.52 59.77 4.35
C LYS A 1060 23.42 59.25 5.77
N ARG A 1061 24.39 59.61 6.62
CA ARG A 1061 24.39 59.30 8.05
C ARG A 1061 23.10 59.84 8.66
N VAL A 1062 22.18 58.96 9.06
CA VAL A 1062 21.27 59.25 10.16
C VAL A 1062 21.94 58.70 11.41
N SER A 1063 22.63 59.59 12.11
CA SER A 1063 23.02 59.42 13.50
C SER A 1063 21.77 59.26 14.38
N GLU A 1064 21.90 58.40 15.41
CA GLU A 1064 20.95 58.13 16.50
C GLU A 1064 20.03 56.91 16.34
N LEU A 1065 20.54 55.75 16.79
CA LEU A 1065 19.70 54.76 17.48
C LEU A 1065 20.26 54.62 18.89
N ARG A 1066 19.57 55.28 19.83
CA ARG A 1066 19.79 55.17 21.27
C ARG A 1066 19.54 53.72 21.71
N PHE A 1067 20.42 53.23 22.58
CA PHE A 1067 20.19 52.02 23.38
C PHE A 1067 18.85 52.14 24.10
N PHE A 1068 17.87 51.31 23.74
CA PHE A 1068 16.68 51.11 24.58
C PHE A 1068 16.97 49.96 25.54
N ARG A 1069 16.99 50.32 26.82
CA ARG A 1069 17.10 49.45 27.98
C ARG A 1069 15.73 48.81 28.20
N VAL A 1070 15.65 47.47 28.22
CA VAL A 1070 14.44 46.76 28.65
C VAL A 1070 14.23 47.08 30.13
N VAL A 1071 13.09 47.68 30.45
CA VAL A 1071 12.56 47.76 31.80
C VAL A 1071 11.49 46.68 31.87
N GLU A 1072 11.69 45.70 32.76
CA GLU A 1072 10.64 44.81 33.22
C GLU A 1072 9.61 45.65 33.97
N GLU A 1073 8.35 45.55 33.59
CA GLU A 1073 7.24 45.89 34.48
C GLU A 1073 6.06 44.94 34.22
N GLU A 1074 5.59 44.37 35.32
CA GLU A 1074 4.46 43.46 35.49
C GLU A 1074 3.14 44.15 35.11
N ASP A 1075 2.32 43.48 34.30
CA ASP A 1075 0.92 43.10 34.59
C ASP A 1075 0.32 42.29 33.43
#